data_AF-A0A3L7UDZ1-F1
#
_entry.id   AF-A0A3L7UDZ1-F1
#
_cell.length_a   1.000
_cell.length_b   1.000
_cell.length_c   1.000
_cell.angle_alpha   90.00
_cell.angle_beta   90.00
_cell.angle_gamma   90.00
#
_symmetry.space_group_name_H-M   'P 1'
#
loop_
_entity.id
_entity.type
_entity.pdbx_description
1 polymer ?
#
loop_
_entity_poly.entity_id
_entity_poly.type
_entity_poly.pdbx_seq_one_letter_code
_entity_poly.pdbx_strand_id
1 'polypeptide(L)'
;MRVRPRTLLFFNWTASESDMEQQRRLLTFTVLSFLILFGWMSVGPKLFPGMFPVPAKPVKKVEPKPDDAVADDKNGADEIKADKADKPNAEVVAVVESKLPEHPTKTVAIGSDDPETGFGLKVTLSSVGAGIVSAELNDPRYKALKPWQPGAAVLQLSLLGNDLTNKLQPLKAAPPVTGQLAIDDIDKKLKKLDADANLARLNWEVVPEDAEVAAEAKGAPKSVTFGFKTPDGVWELRKKYEVRRWEKADANRDEDPIGYQLAVQLSFKNLSSKELTVVYDLQGPAGLPLENAENASKFRDVKFGIREQDGSLVTNAVASAAIVKANDNGTIEKLKAGKRTFQYIGLDTQYFTALVLPQDAAQKQASYLDFANPQVVQKNATQPGWSEISVQLRSVEHTVPAEDEIAHDYDFYLGPKRVALLSPLGAEKVIEFSGFLFIPASLVAIIANGLLWVLNTFHGFGLPYGICIMLLTVLVRSCMFPISRKQAINAKRMKEVQPRIAELKAKYANDKQKFAEEQMKLFAETGFNPLSGCLPVLMQLPIFIGLYQALSTSVDLRRAPFLWFDNLAAPDALVQLPVAVPFLGNWFNLLPIITTSLFLVQQKMFMPPPTDEQTRMQAKVFFWMTLMMGFMFYHVPAGLCVYFIASSVWSMGERKLLDRVAPPPPPSTSNTTLIIPPNGGPDKPANNFWSRMKNKLEEMGEMQDVNGVPVSGQKRQRGKDKRKSRP
;
A
#
# COMPACT_ATOMS: atom_id res chain seq x y z
N MET A 1 -1.47 22.53 47.73
CA MET A 1 -1.13 23.29 46.50
C MET A 1 -1.87 22.70 45.29
N ARG A 2 -1.81 23.32 44.11
CA ARG A 2 -2.73 23.08 42.97
C ARG A 2 -2.44 21.80 42.15
N VAL A 3 -3.40 21.43 41.29
CA VAL A 3 -3.50 20.15 40.57
C VAL A 3 -3.69 20.38 39.06
N ARG A 4 -2.85 19.71 38.23
CA ARG A 4 -3.00 19.50 36.75
C ARG A 4 -2.98 20.78 35.87
N PRO A 5 -2.92 20.74 34.50
CA PRO A 5 -3.21 19.66 33.51
C PRO A 5 -2.18 18.53 33.47
N ARG A 6 -2.39 17.33 32.90
CA ARG A 6 -3.46 16.74 32.06
C ARG A 6 -3.53 17.21 30.59
N THR A 7 -2.43 17.04 29.86
CA THR A 7 -2.38 17.07 28.38
C THR A 7 -3.20 15.92 27.77
N LEU A 8 -3.78 16.11 26.58
CA LEU A 8 -4.62 15.11 25.92
C LEU A 8 -3.82 14.01 25.21
N LEU A 9 -4.40 12.80 25.21
CA LEU A 9 -4.01 11.71 24.32
C LEU A 9 -4.45 12.01 22.89
N PHE A 10 -3.54 12.54 22.07
CA PHE A 10 -3.69 12.47 20.61
C PHE A 10 -3.00 11.20 20.11
N PHE A 11 -3.80 10.22 19.69
CA PHE A 11 -3.30 9.08 18.90
C PHE A 11 -2.84 9.61 17.54
N ASN A 12 -1.53 9.78 17.40
CA ASN A 12 -0.93 10.35 16.18
C ASN A 12 -0.83 9.26 15.10
N TRP A 13 -1.97 8.90 14.51
CA TRP A 13 -2.08 7.85 13.49
C TRP A 13 -1.62 8.37 12.12
N THR A 14 -0.31 8.47 11.93
CA THR A 14 0.30 8.77 10.63
C THR A 14 0.18 7.56 9.71
N ALA A 15 -0.67 7.66 8.69
CA ALA A 15 -0.67 6.71 7.57
C ALA A 15 0.71 6.70 6.89
N SER A 16 1.18 5.54 6.43
CA SER A 16 2.50 5.42 5.78
C SER A 16 2.56 6.21 4.46
N GLU A 17 3.74 6.54 3.95
CA GLU A 17 3.83 7.23 2.64
C GLU A 17 3.31 6.33 1.49
N SER A 18 3.36 5.01 1.65
CA SER A 18 2.74 4.02 0.77
C SER A 18 1.21 3.92 0.90
N ASP A 19 0.64 4.02 2.12
CA ASP A 19 -0.80 4.24 2.31
C ASP A 19 -1.22 5.54 1.64
N MET A 20 -0.43 6.60 1.79
CA MET A 20 -0.68 7.90 1.16
C MET A 20 -0.57 7.83 -0.36
N GLU A 21 0.25 6.96 -0.96
CA GLU A 21 0.24 6.71 -2.40
C GLU A 21 -0.98 5.89 -2.86
N GLN A 22 -1.38 4.83 -2.14
CA GLN A 22 -2.60 4.09 -2.49
C GLN A 22 -3.87 4.93 -2.28
N GLN A 23 -3.93 5.67 -1.17
CA GLN A 23 -4.97 6.68 -0.95
C GLN A 23 -4.86 7.81 -1.97
N ARG A 24 -3.69 8.29 -2.38
CA ARG A 24 -3.59 9.26 -3.50
C ARG A 24 -4.08 8.66 -4.80
N ARG A 25 -3.88 7.38 -5.09
CA ARG A 25 -4.41 6.74 -6.31
C ARG A 25 -5.93 6.58 -6.23
N LEU A 26 -6.49 6.14 -5.10
CA LEU A 26 -7.94 5.98 -4.92
C LEU A 26 -8.67 7.33 -4.72
N LEU A 27 -8.02 8.30 -4.10
CA LEU A 27 -8.49 9.68 -3.95
C LEU A 27 -8.29 10.47 -5.22
N THR A 28 -7.23 10.26 -6.02
CA THR A 28 -7.14 10.85 -7.37
C THR A 28 -8.15 10.17 -8.29
N PHE A 29 -8.33 8.86 -8.26
CA PHE A 29 -9.45 8.18 -8.92
C PHE A 29 -10.79 8.85 -8.56
N THR A 30 -11.05 9.12 -7.28
CA THR A 30 -12.31 9.71 -6.79
C THR A 30 -12.43 11.20 -7.12
N VAL A 31 -11.41 12.00 -6.78
CA VAL A 31 -11.36 13.46 -6.93
C VAL A 31 -11.11 13.86 -8.37
N LEU A 32 -10.33 13.12 -9.17
CA LEU A 32 -10.26 13.32 -10.62
C LEU A 32 -11.57 12.89 -11.27
N SER A 33 -12.25 11.83 -10.81
CA SER A 33 -13.62 11.55 -11.28
C SER A 33 -14.58 12.70 -10.95
N PHE A 34 -14.51 13.29 -9.76
CA PHE A 34 -15.31 14.46 -9.40
C PHE A 34 -14.86 15.75 -10.11
N LEU A 35 -13.57 15.97 -10.35
CA LEU A 35 -13.04 17.13 -11.07
C LEU A 35 -13.30 17.03 -12.56
N ILE A 36 -13.35 15.82 -13.13
CA ILE A 36 -13.85 15.61 -14.49
C ILE A 36 -15.39 15.69 -14.50
N LEU A 37 -16.11 15.29 -13.44
CA LEU A 37 -17.57 15.55 -13.33
C LEU A 37 -17.89 17.06 -13.32
N PHE A 38 -17.26 17.83 -12.42
CA PHE A 38 -17.44 19.29 -12.30
C PHE A 38 -16.78 20.06 -13.45
N GLY A 39 -15.66 19.56 -13.98
CA GLY A 39 -15.01 20.07 -15.18
C GLY A 39 -15.85 19.83 -16.43
N TRP A 40 -16.48 18.67 -16.57
CA TRP A 40 -17.45 18.36 -17.63
C TRP A 40 -18.71 19.21 -17.51
N MET A 41 -19.19 19.48 -16.29
CA MET A 41 -20.24 20.50 -16.05
C MET A 41 -19.82 21.91 -16.50
N SER A 42 -18.52 22.20 -16.61
CA SER A 42 -17.96 23.52 -16.96
C SER A 42 -17.45 23.63 -18.41
N VAL A 43 -17.14 22.50 -19.06
CA VAL A 43 -16.50 22.39 -20.38
C VAL A 43 -17.39 21.64 -21.39
N GLY A 44 -18.18 20.65 -20.95
CA GLY A 44 -19.20 19.99 -21.76
C GLY A 44 -20.18 20.96 -22.44
N PRO A 45 -20.71 22.00 -21.75
CA PRO A 45 -21.53 23.05 -22.38
C PRO A 45 -20.81 23.85 -23.48
N LYS A 46 -19.47 23.86 -23.51
CA LYS A 46 -18.66 24.60 -24.48
C LYS A 46 -18.30 23.75 -25.70
N LEU A 47 -18.04 22.44 -25.50
CA LEU A 47 -17.70 21.50 -26.56
C LEU A 47 -18.93 20.90 -27.26
N PHE A 48 -20.03 20.70 -26.53
CA PHE A 48 -21.26 20.09 -27.04
C PHE A 48 -22.49 20.98 -26.78
N PRO A 49 -22.56 22.19 -27.37
CA PRO A 49 -23.56 23.20 -27.02
C PRO A 49 -25.01 22.75 -27.27
N GLY A 50 -25.27 21.88 -28.24
CA GLY A 50 -26.60 21.27 -28.46
C GLY A 50 -27.02 20.25 -27.39
N MET A 51 -26.13 19.92 -26.44
CA MET A 51 -26.37 18.92 -25.41
C MET A 51 -26.68 19.51 -24.03
N PHE A 52 -26.51 20.83 -23.82
CA PHE A 52 -26.70 21.54 -22.54
C PHE A 52 -27.54 22.82 -22.73
N PRO A 53 -28.36 23.25 -21.75
CA PRO A 53 -29.06 24.54 -21.85
C PRO A 53 -28.07 25.71 -21.79
N VAL A 54 -28.28 26.72 -22.65
CA VAL A 54 -27.35 27.83 -22.86
C VAL A 54 -27.41 28.84 -21.70
N PRO A 55 -26.30 29.09 -20.96
CA PRO A 55 -26.23 30.24 -20.06
C PRO A 55 -26.11 31.54 -20.87
N ALA A 56 -26.76 32.62 -20.40
CA ALA A 56 -26.67 33.93 -21.04
C ALA A 56 -25.22 34.42 -21.13
N LYS A 57 -24.79 34.88 -22.32
CA LYS A 57 -23.39 35.23 -22.58
C LYS A 57 -23.01 36.58 -21.95
N PRO A 58 -21.82 36.70 -21.32
CA PRO A 58 -21.34 37.94 -20.73
C PRO A 58 -20.74 38.92 -21.76
N VAL A 59 -20.66 40.20 -21.40
CA VAL A 59 -20.02 41.25 -22.18
C VAL A 59 -18.50 41.29 -21.90
N LYS A 60 -17.68 41.54 -22.93
CA LYS A 60 -16.21 41.59 -22.85
C LYS A 60 -15.64 43.00 -22.64
N LYS A 61 -14.54 43.09 -21.87
CA LYS A 61 -13.32 43.87 -22.17
C LYS A 61 -12.15 42.92 -21.83
N VAL A 62 -11.28 42.46 -22.74
CA VAL A 62 -10.35 43.16 -23.64
C VAL A 62 -9.15 43.72 -22.87
N GLU A 63 -8.05 42.96 -22.92
CA GLU A 63 -6.68 43.35 -22.58
C GLU A 63 -5.97 43.91 -23.82
N PRO A 64 -4.93 44.74 -23.64
CA PRO A 64 -3.78 44.80 -24.53
C PRO A 64 -2.50 44.26 -23.85
N LYS A 65 -1.47 43.96 -24.66
CA LYS A 65 -0.15 43.46 -24.20
C LYS A 65 0.99 44.45 -24.58
N PRO A 66 2.30 44.12 -24.48
CA PRO A 66 3.34 45.06 -24.03
C PRO A 66 3.97 45.89 -25.18
N ASP A 67 5.06 46.62 -24.90
CA ASP A 67 6.39 46.44 -25.54
C ASP A 67 7.48 47.32 -24.86
N ASP A 68 8.71 46.76 -24.78
CA ASP A 68 10.11 47.28 -24.83
C ASP A 68 10.48 48.77 -24.54
N ALA A 69 11.69 49.13 -24.05
CA ALA A 69 12.78 48.40 -23.35
C ALA A 69 13.50 49.34 -22.32
N VAL A 70 14.82 49.67 -22.23
CA VAL A 70 16.09 49.44 -22.97
C VAL A 70 17.31 49.72 -22.03
N ALA A 71 18.53 49.29 -22.39
CA ALA A 71 19.87 49.77 -21.94
C ALA A 71 20.35 49.46 -20.47
N ASP A 72 21.65 49.24 -20.15
CA ASP A 72 22.85 49.06 -21.00
C ASP A 72 23.99 48.23 -20.32
N ASP A 73 25.07 47.95 -21.06
CA ASP A 73 26.23 47.09 -20.77
C ASP A 73 27.27 47.60 -19.72
N LYS A 74 27.95 46.67 -19.01
CA LYS A 74 29.44 46.57 -18.91
C LYS A 74 30.02 45.43 -18.05
N ASN A 75 30.84 44.60 -18.71
CA ASN A 75 32.17 44.06 -18.35
C ASN A 75 32.58 43.79 -16.88
N GLY A 76 33.22 42.63 -16.67
CA GLY A 76 34.12 42.41 -15.53
C GLY A 76 34.54 40.95 -15.30
N ALA A 77 35.70 40.54 -15.82
CA ALA A 77 36.37 39.29 -15.47
C ALA A 77 37.85 39.57 -15.19
N ASP A 78 38.44 38.92 -14.17
CA ASP A 78 39.90 38.77 -14.03
C ASP A 78 40.27 37.71 -12.96
N GLU A 79 41.56 37.38 -12.86
CA GLU A 79 42.05 36.08 -12.40
C GLU A 79 42.50 35.95 -10.92
N ILE A 80 42.39 34.70 -10.44
CA ILE A 80 43.38 33.90 -9.67
C ILE A 80 44.30 34.63 -8.66
N LYS A 81 44.28 34.14 -7.41
CA LYS A 81 45.53 33.89 -6.66
C LYS A 81 45.42 32.74 -5.67
N ALA A 82 46.42 31.86 -5.69
CA ALA A 82 46.64 30.83 -4.68
C ALA A 82 47.67 31.31 -3.65
N ASP A 83 47.73 30.63 -2.49
CA ASP A 83 48.80 29.67 -2.19
C ASP A 83 49.12 29.59 -0.67
N LYS A 84 49.23 28.35 -0.15
CA LYS A 84 50.27 27.90 0.81
C LYS A 84 50.03 26.48 1.34
N ALA A 85 51.08 25.66 1.25
CA ALA A 85 51.25 24.39 1.98
C ALA A 85 52.06 24.64 3.29
N ASP A 86 52.55 23.68 4.10
CA ASP A 86 52.73 22.22 3.91
C ASP A 86 53.05 21.50 5.25
N LYS A 87 52.94 20.15 5.27
CA LYS A 87 53.70 19.16 6.10
C LYS A 87 53.60 19.17 7.65
N PRO A 88 54.14 18.13 8.36
CA PRO A 88 54.73 16.85 7.89
C PRO A 88 54.23 15.53 8.53
N ASN A 89 54.56 14.43 7.84
CA ASN A 89 54.81 13.03 8.24
C ASN A 89 54.14 12.31 9.44
N ALA A 90 53.62 11.15 9.06
CA ALA A 90 53.39 9.93 9.84
C ALA A 90 54.59 9.39 10.66
N GLU A 91 54.26 8.58 11.67
CA GLU A 91 55.11 7.52 12.22
C GLU A 91 54.82 6.17 11.56
N VAL A 92 55.77 5.23 11.61
CA VAL A 92 55.67 3.89 11.01
C VAL A 92 55.78 2.82 12.09
N VAL A 93 54.83 1.89 12.11
CA VAL A 93 54.89 0.65 12.91
C VAL A 93 55.06 -0.53 11.95
N ALA A 94 55.94 -1.47 12.29
CA ALA A 94 56.37 -2.57 11.42
C ALA A 94 55.69 -3.92 11.77
N VAL A 95 55.88 -4.91 10.87
CA VAL A 95 55.49 -6.34 11.01
C VAL A 95 53.96 -6.57 10.86
N VAL A 96 53.43 -7.51 10.07
CA VAL A 96 53.96 -8.66 9.28
C VAL A 96 53.65 -8.49 7.78
N GLU A 97 54.40 -9.12 6.87
CA GLU A 97 53.93 -9.40 5.50
C GLU A 97 52.72 -10.36 5.53
N SER A 98 51.52 -9.78 5.58
CA SER A 98 50.25 -10.52 5.59
C SER A 98 49.62 -10.49 4.19
N LYS A 99 49.63 -11.64 3.51
CA LYS A 99 48.92 -11.80 2.23
C LYS A 99 47.41 -11.95 2.46
N LEU A 100 46.61 -11.57 1.47
CA LEU A 100 45.16 -11.79 1.51
C LEU A 100 44.84 -13.30 1.48
N PRO A 101 43.75 -13.76 2.11
CA PRO A 101 43.34 -15.17 2.05
C PRO A 101 42.86 -15.55 0.63
N GLU A 102 43.67 -16.33 -0.08
CA GLU A 102 43.34 -16.83 -1.42
C GLU A 102 42.48 -18.11 -1.34
N HIS A 103 41.17 -17.93 -1.09
CA HIS A 103 40.20 -19.01 -1.20
C HIS A 103 39.61 -19.09 -2.63
N PRO A 104 39.36 -20.29 -3.18
CA PRO A 104 38.80 -20.44 -4.52
C PRO A 104 37.33 -20.02 -4.56
N THR A 105 36.92 -19.33 -5.63
CA THR A 105 35.52 -18.96 -5.84
C THR A 105 34.64 -20.21 -5.97
N LYS A 106 33.67 -20.35 -5.07
CA LYS A 106 32.71 -21.47 -4.99
C LYS A 106 31.30 -20.91 -4.89
N THR A 107 30.38 -21.59 -5.57
CA THR A 107 28.93 -21.44 -5.39
C THR A 107 28.41 -22.68 -4.66
N VAL A 108 27.60 -22.50 -3.62
CA VAL A 108 26.98 -23.58 -2.85
C VAL A 108 25.48 -23.38 -2.87
N ALA A 109 24.71 -24.42 -3.20
CA ALA A 109 23.26 -24.40 -3.08
C ALA A 109 22.83 -25.23 -1.86
N ILE A 110 21.97 -24.69 -1.02
CA ILE A 110 21.34 -25.40 0.11
C ILE A 110 19.81 -25.43 -0.08
N GLY A 111 19.17 -26.49 0.43
CA GLY A 111 17.75 -26.77 0.14
C GLY A 111 17.54 -27.33 -1.27
N SER A 112 16.29 -27.28 -1.77
CA SER A 112 15.93 -28.01 -2.99
C SER A 112 14.77 -27.36 -3.77
N ASP A 113 14.76 -27.64 -5.07
CA ASP A 113 13.70 -27.33 -6.04
C ASP A 113 12.79 -28.53 -6.36
N ASP A 114 12.95 -29.67 -5.67
CA ASP A 114 11.97 -30.77 -5.60
C ASP A 114 10.94 -30.51 -4.48
N PRO A 115 9.65 -30.27 -4.78
CA PRO A 115 8.60 -30.04 -3.77
C PRO A 115 8.39 -31.21 -2.80
N GLU A 116 8.83 -32.42 -3.18
CA GLU A 116 8.74 -33.67 -2.40
C GLU A 116 9.91 -33.84 -1.41
N THR A 117 10.73 -32.80 -1.18
CA THR A 117 11.78 -32.79 -0.14
C THR A 117 11.33 -32.16 1.19
N GLY A 118 10.24 -31.37 1.17
CA GLY A 118 9.81 -30.56 2.30
C GLY A 118 10.59 -29.26 2.52
N PHE A 119 11.67 -28.99 1.77
CA PHE A 119 12.28 -27.65 1.74
C PHE A 119 11.32 -26.67 1.04
N GLY A 120 11.04 -25.51 1.64
CA GLY A 120 10.28 -24.44 0.98
C GLY A 120 11.15 -23.46 0.19
N LEU A 121 12.47 -23.52 0.39
CA LEU A 121 13.48 -22.68 -0.25
C LEU A 121 14.62 -23.52 -0.85
N LYS A 122 15.17 -23.00 -1.95
CA LYS A 122 16.48 -23.34 -2.49
C LYS A 122 17.31 -22.05 -2.51
N VAL A 123 18.42 -22.02 -1.78
CA VAL A 123 19.23 -20.81 -1.57
C VAL A 123 20.60 -21.01 -2.18
N THR A 124 20.96 -20.13 -3.12
CA THR A 124 22.29 -20.13 -3.77
C THR A 124 23.18 -19.12 -3.07
N LEU A 125 24.33 -19.58 -2.58
CA LEU A 125 25.32 -18.82 -1.81
C LEU A 125 26.65 -18.76 -2.56
N SER A 126 27.38 -17.65 -2.44
CA SER A 126 28.71 -17.46 -3.01
C SER A 126 29.76 -17.32 -1.91
N SER A 127 30.94 -17.91 -2.11
CA SER A 127 32.13 -17.62 -1.30
C SER A 127 32.51 -16.13 -1.35
N VAL A 128 32.23 -15.45 -2.46
CA VAL A 128 32.44 -14.00 -2.60
C VAL A 128 31.52 -13.28 -1.63
N GLY A 129 32.11 -12.67 -0.60
CA GLY A 129 31.39 -11.98 0.45
C GLY A 129 30.63 -12.85 1.45
N ALA A 130 30.70 -14.18 1.32
CA ALA A 130 29.79 -15.14 1.95
C ALA A 130 28.33 -14.67 1.84
N GLY A 131 27.85 -14.47 0.61
CA GLY A 131 26.60 -13.76 0.31
C GLY A 131 25.55 -14.62 -0.41
N ILE A 132 24.28 -14.30 -0.20
CA ILE A 132 23.12 -14.94 -0.86
C ILE A 132 22.94 -14.34 -2.26
N VAL A 133 23.01 -15.20 -3.28
CA VAL A 133 22.90 -14.87 -4.71
C VAL A 133 21.48 -15.10 -5.23
N SER A 134 20.79 -16.15 -4.78
CA SER A 134 19.36 -16.37 -5.04
C SER A 134 18.67 -17.06 -3.86
N ALA A 135 17.34 -16.94 -3.80
CA ALA A 135 16.50 -17.70 -2.87
C ALA A 135 15.17 -18.01 -3.57
N GLU A 136 15.09 -19.19 -4.16
CA GLU A 136 14.00 -19.68 -5.00
C GLU A 136 12.93 -20.39 -4.14
N LEU A 137 11.65 -20.04 -4.37
CA LEU A 137 10.51 -20.68 -3.71
C LEU A 137 10.20 -22.06 -4.33
N ASN A 138 10.21 -23.09 -3.50
CA ASN A 138 9.87 -24.47 -3.85
C ASN A 138 8.38 -24.82 -3.65
N ASP A 139 7.51 -23.81 -3.49
CA ASP A 139 6.06 -24.00 -3.53
C ASP A 139 5.57 -24.03 -4.99
N PRO A 140 4.94 -25.12 -5.47
CA PRO A 140 4.46 -25.23 -6.85
C PRO A 140 3.51 -24.12 -7.31
N ARG A 141 2.87 -23.40 -6.38
CA ARG A 141 1.96 -22.27 -6.65
C ARG A 141 2.73 -20.98 -6.96
N TYR A 142 3.87 -20.76 -6.29
CA TYR A 142 4.63 -19.51 -6.39
C TYR A 142 5.73 -19.58 -7.47
N LYS A 143 5.35 -19.96 -8.69
CA LYS A 143 6.20 -19.80 -9.88
C LYS A 143 6.21 -18.34 -10.34
N ALA A 144 7.27 -17.90 -11.01
CA ALA A 144 7.35 -16.55 -11.59
C ALA A 144 6.20 -16.30 -12.59
N LEU A 145 5.86 -15.04 -12.89
CA LEU A 145 4.97 -14.75 -14.03
C LEU A 145 5.59 -15.24 -15.36
N LYS A 146 4.73 -15.55 -16.36
CA LYS A 146 5.19 -16.00 -17.68
C LYS A 146 6.13 -14.95 -18.30
N PRO A 147 7.27 -15.34 -18.89
CA PRO A 147 7.99 -14.49 -19.84
C PRO A 147 7.05 -14.03 -20.97
N TRP A 148 7.36 -12.88 -21.59
CA TRP A 148 6.60 -12.33 -22.72
C TRP A 148 6.59 -13.21 -23.98
N GLN A 149 7.40 -14.29 -24.01
CA GLN A 149 7.46 -15.25 -25.10
C GLN A 149 6.54 -16.46 -24.84
N PRO A 150 5.53 -16.71 -25.69
CA PRO A 150 4.71 -17.93 -25.63
C PRO A 150 5.58 -19.20 -25.72
N GLY A 151 5.33 -20.18 -24.85
CA GLY A 151 6.05 -21.45 -24.81
C GLY A 151 7.31 -21.48 -23.92
N ALA A 152 7.76 -20.34 -23.37
CA ALA A 152 8.87 -20.32 -22.41
C ALA A 152 8.50 -21.05 -21.11
N ALA A 153 9.47 -21.81 -20.55
CA ALA A 153 9.30 -22.52 -19.29
C ALA A 153 9.11 -21.53 -18.12
N VAL A 154 8.17 -21.84 -17.22
CA VAL A 154 7.88 -21.00 -16.05
C VAL A 154 8.74 -21.44 -14.88
N LEU A 155 9.79 -20.68 -14.60
CA LEU A 155 10.74 -20.91 -13.50
C LEU A 155 10.09 -20.71 -12.11
N GLN A 156 10.75 -21.24 -11.07
CA GLN A 156 10.44 -20.89 -9.68
C GLN A 156 10.63 -19.38 -9.45
N LEU A 157 9.89 -18.79 -8.51
CA LEU A 157 10.07 -17.39 -8.15
C LEU A 157 11.27 -17.26 -7.20
N SER A 158 12.34 -16.58 -7.61
CA SER A 158 13.34 -16.10 -6.66
C SER A 158 12.81 -14.88 -5.93
N LEU A 159 13.01 -14.82 -4.61
CA LEU A 159 12.70 -13.65 -3.77
C LEU A 159 13.92 -12.77 -3.49
N LEU A 160 15.13 -13.23 -3.82
CA LEU A 160 16.38 -12.47 -3.70
C LEU A 160 17.16 -12.53 -5.02
N GLY A 161 18.03 -11.55 -5.26
CA GLY A 161 18.98 -11.56 -6.38
C GLY A 161 18.41 -11.45 -7.80
N ASN A 162 17.11 -11.11 -7.96
CA ASN A 162 16.56 -10.86 -9.30
C ASN A 162 17.23 -9.62 -9.93
N ASP A 163 17.60 -9.71 -11.21
CA ASP A 163 17.93 -8.54 -12.02
C ASP A 163 16.66 -7.80 -12.49
N LEU A 164 16.82 -6.49 -12.70
CA LEU A 164 15.73 -5.53 -12.81
C LEU A 164 15.84 -4.66 -14.07
N THR A 165 16.61 -5.14 -15.04
CA THR A 165 16.28 -4.84 -16.43
C THR A 165 14.91 -5.46 -16.75
N ASN A 166 13.84 -4.64 -16.67
CA ASN A 166 12.45 -5.02 -17.02
C ASN A 166 12.25 -5.29 -18.54
N LYS A 167 13.30 -5.74 -19.23
CA LYS A 167 13.33 -6.38 -20.53
C LYS A 167 14.37 -7.50 -20.44
N LEU A 168 13.93 -8.76 -20.54
CA LEU A 168 14.78 -9.95 -20.42
C LEU A 168 15.94 -9.91 -21.43
N GLN A 169 17.11 -9.45 -20.99
CA GLN A 169 18.39 -9.53 -21.70
C GLN A 169 19.48 -9.99 -20.72
N PRO A 170 20.47 -10.78 -21.16
CA PRO A 170 21.57 -11.18 -20.30
C PRO A 170 22.39 -9.95 -19.86
N LEU A 171 22.82 -10.00 -18.61
CA LEU A 171 23.08 -8.84 -17.76
C LEU A 171 24.54 -8.39 -17.79
N LYS A 172 24.78 -7.07 -17.80
CA LYS A 172 26.12 -6.44 -17.78
C LYS A 172 26.60 -5.94 -16.41
N ALA A 173 25.80 -6.07 -15.34
CA ALA A 173 26.16 -5.65 -13.98
C ALA A 173 25.71 -6.73 -12.99
N ALA A 174 26.56 -7.18 -12.07
CA ALA A 174 26.26 -8.34 -11.22
C ALA A 174 24.92 -8.19 -10.44
N PRO A 175 24.14 -9.27 -10.27
CA PRO A 175 22.86 -9.23 -9.56
C PRO A 175 23.04 -8.82 -8.08
N PRO A 176 22.00 -8.24 -7.45
CA PRO A 176 22.08 -7.73 -6.09
C PRO A 176 22.19 -8.86 -5.06
N VAL A 177 23.39 -9.02 -4.48
CA VAL A 177 23.66 -9.98 -3.41
C VAL A 177 22.99 -9.52 -2.11
N THR A 178 22.55 -10.47 -1.28
CA THR A 178 21.99 -10.24 0.07
C THR A 178 22.94 -10.79 1.15
N GLY A 179 22.95 -10.20 2.35
CA GLY A 179 23.73 -10.72 3.48
C GLY A 179 25.23 -10.41 3.44
N GLN A 180 25.66 -9.44 2.60
CA GLN A 180 27.03 -8.94 2.65
C GLN A 180 27.34 -8.34 4.03
N LEU A 181 28.57 -8.56 4.50
CA LEU A 181 29.04 -8.08 5.80
C LEU A 181 30.16 -7.07 5.56
N ALA A 182 30.08 -5.92 6.23
CA ALA A 182 31.16 -4.94 6.32
C ALA A 182 31.52 -4.69 7.79
N ILE A 183 32.79 -4.47 8.06
CA ILE A 183 33.34 -4.18 9.40
C ILE A 183 34.41 -3.11 9.19
N ASP A 184 34.08 -1.85 9.52
CA ASP A 184 34.86 -0.67 9.16
C ASP A 184 36.37 -0.83 9.36
N ASP A 185 36.80 -1.37 10.50
CA ASP A 185 38.24 -1.48 10.85
C ASP A 185 38.93 -2.71 10.26
N ILE A 186 38.19 -3.74 9.84
CA ILE A 186 38.74 -4.85 9.06
C ILE A 186 38.83 -4.42 7.60
N ASP A 187 37.79 -3.79 7.04
CA ASP A 187 37.79 -3.30 5.66
C ASP A 187 38.85 -2.20 5.44
N LYS A 188 39.11 -1.32 6.42
CA LYS A 188 40.25 -0.39 6.40
C LYS A 188 41.62 -1.08 6.43
N LYS A 189 41.74 -2.28 7.02
CA LYS A 189 42.99 -3.07 7.00
C LYS A 189 43.15 -3.77 5.66
N LEU A 190 42.11 -4.43 5.15
CA LEU A 190 42.10 -5.08 3.83
C LEU A 190 42.47 -4.10 2.71
N LYS A 191 41.93 -2.87 2.76
CA LYS A 191 42.23 -1.77 1.81
C LYS A 191 43.68 -1.27 1.81
N LYS A 192 44.51 -1.67 2.77
CA LYS A 192 45.96 -1.41 2.77
C LYS A 192 46.77 -2.48 2.04
N LEU A 193 46.16 -3.65 1.79
CA LEU A 193 46.78 -4.77 1.07
C LEU A 193 46.37 -4.74 -0.41
N ASP A 194 45.10 -4.43 -0.69
CA ASP A 194 44.54 -4.21 -2.03
C ASP A 194 43.42 -3.16 -1.91
N ALA A 195 43.47 -2.09 -2.72
CA ALA A 195 42.53 -0.98 -2.67
C ALA A 195 41.06 -1.38 -2.91
N ASP A 196 40.81 -2.45 -3.68
CA ASP A 196 39.46 -2.96 -3.96
C ASP A 196 39.00 -4.03 -2.94
N ALA A 197 39.90 -4.55 -2.09
CA ALA A 197 39.57 -5.61 -1.13
C ALA A 197 38.66 -5.12 0.01
N ASN A 198 37.69 -5.96 0.38
CA ASN A 198 36.78 -5.80 1.51
C ASN A 198 36.05 -7.13 1.77
N LEU A 199 35.47 -7.28 2.95
CA LEU A 199 34.79 -8.50 3.40
C LEU A 199 33.65 -8.96 2.48
N ALA A 200 33.04 -8.05 1.71
CA ALA A 200 31.96 -8.34 0.76
C ALA A 200 32.44 -8.73 -0.65
N ARG A 201 33.74 -8.58 -0.96
CA ARG A 201 34.34 -8.94 -2.27
C ARG A 201 35.39 -10.06 -2.21
N LEU A 202 35.99 -10.31 -1.06
CA LEU A 202 36.92 -11.44 -0.90
C LEU A 202 36.18 -12.78 -0.89
N ASN A 203 36.87 -13.84 -1.28
CA ASN A 203 36.37 -15.21 -1.09
C ASN A 203 36.55 -15.63 0.37
N TRP A 204 35.48 -16.16 0.95
CA TRP A 204 35.47 -16.83 2.24
C TRP A 204 35.72 -18.33 2.05
N GLU A 205 36.34 -18.97 3.03
CA GLU A 205 36.51 -20.42 3.06
C GLU A 205 35.14 -21.11 3.23
N VAL A 206 34.80 -22.07 2.36
CA VAL A 206 33.69 -22.98 2.63
C VAL A 206 34.18 -24.02 3.63
N VAL A 207 33.81 -23.84 4.90
CA VAL A 207 34.17 -24.74 6.00
C VAL A 207 33.40 -26.05 5.81
N PRO A 208 34.08 -27.22 5.78
CA PRO A 208 33.40 -28.50 5.81
C PRO A 208 32.62 -28.64 7.12
N GLU A 209 31.30 -28.79 7.04
CA GLU A 209 30.48 -29.20 8.19
C GLU A 209 30.66 -30.71 8.41
N ASP A 210 30.53 -31.17 9.67
CA ASP A 210 30.71 -32.58 10.02
C ASP A 210 29.80 -33.50 9.21
N ALA A 211 30.35 -34.63 8.77
CA ALA A 211 29.82 -35.40 7.62
C ALA A 211 28.43 -36.05 7.84
N GLU A 212 27.86 -35.96 9.04
CA GLU A 212 26.59 -36.57 9.42
C GLU A 212 25.38 -35.87 8.78
N VAL A 213 25.44 -34.54 8.54
CA VAL A 213 24.29 -33.77 8.02
C VAL A 213 24.04 -34.02 6.52
N ALA A 214 25.04 -34.49 5.77
CA ALA A 214 24.93 -34.69 4.32
C ALA A 214 24.05 -35.89 3.89
N ALA A 215 23.64 -36.76 4.84
CA ALA A 215 22.89 -37.98 4.55
C ALA A 215 21.36 -37.79 4.46
N GLU A 216 20.78 -36.76 5.10
CA GLU A 216 19.33 -36.70 5.38
C GLU A 216 18.51 -35.70 4.53
N ALA A 217 18.60 -35.75 3.19
CA ALA A 217 17.47 -35.40 2.28
C ALA A 217 17.86 -35.52 0.78
N LYS A 218 17.66 -36.68 0.15
CA LYS A 218 17.72 -36.85 -1.33
C LYS A 218 18.98 -36.28 -2.04
N GLY A 219 20.08 -36.04 -1.32
CA GLY A 219 21.33 -35.45 -1.84
C GLY A 219 21.45 -33.92 -1.78
N ALA A 220 20.54 -33.20 -1.11
CA ALA A 220 20.61 -31.75 -0.95
C ALA A 220 21.10 -31.34 0.46
N PRO A 221 22.13 -30.48 0.60
CA PRO A 221 22.62 -30.05 1.90
C PRO A 221 21.65 -29.06 2.56
N LYS A 222 21.49 -29.19 3.88
CA LYS A 222 20.64 -28.32 4.72
C LYS A 222 21.32 -26.98 5.07
N SER A 223 22.64 -27.02 5.27
CA SER A 223 23.43 -25.91 5.78
C SER A 223 24.79 -25.80 5.09
N VAL A 224 25.41 -24.63 5.26
CA VAL A 224 26.82 -24.38 4.91
C VAL A 224 27.38 -23.28 5.81
N THR A 225 28.62 -23.45 6.24
CA THR A 225 29.36 -22.45 7.01
C THR A 225 30.49 -21.85 6.17
N PHE A 226 30.56 -20.52 6.11
CA PHE A 226 31.66 -19.77 5.51
C PHE A 226 32.54 -19.17 6.60
N GLY A 227 33.86 -19.32 6.49
CA GLY A 227 34.86 -18.77 7.42
C GLY A 227 35.77 -17.74 6.76
N PHE A 228 36.22 -16.75 7.52
CA PHE A 228 37.24 -15.80 7.08
C PHE A 228 38.15 -15.42 8.25
N LYS A 229 39.44 -15.70 8.13
CA LYS A 229 40.47 -15.29 9.10
C LYS A 229 41.15 -14.03 8.61
N THR A 230 41.26 -13.02 9.46
CA THR A 230 41.86 -11.74 9.05
C THR A 230 43.36 -11.88 8.82
N PRO A 231 43.97 -11.11 7.88
CA PRO A 231 45.40 -11.26 7.54
C PRO A 231 46.35 -10.97 8.71
N ASP A 232 45.90 -10.20 9.70
CA ASP A 232 46.62 -9.91 10.94
C ASP A 232 46.46 -10.98 12.03
N GLY A 233 45.69 -12.05 11.76
CA GLY A 233 45.45 -13.16 12.69
C GLY A 233 44.57 -12.79 13.90
N VAL A 234 43.93 -11.62 13.92
CA VAL A 234 43.22 -11.09 15.09
C VAL A 234 41.78 -11.63 15.20
N TRP A 235 41.10 -11.88 14.07
CA TRP A 235 39.70 -12.33 14.05
C TRP A 235 39.53 -13.59 13.20
N GLU A 236 38.69 -14.51 13.68
CA GLU A 236 38.00 -15.50 12.85
C GLU A 236 36.51 -15.13 12.78
N LEU A 237 36.06 -14.77 11.59
CA LEU A 237 34.67 -14.47 11.28
C LEU A 237 34.00 -15.71 10.68
N ARG A 238 32.76 -15.99 11.06
CA ARG A 238 31.98 -17.08 10.45
C ARG A 238 30.57 -16.63 10.09
N LYS A 239 30.04 -17.18 9.00
CA LYS A 239 28.61 -17.11 8.66
C LYS A 239 28.07 -18.52 8.43
N LYS A 240 27.15 -18.99 9.27
CA LYS A 240 26.38 -20.21 8.99
C LYS A 240 25.05 -19.85 8.34
N TYR A 241 24.74 -20.53 7.25
CA TYR A 241 23.44 -20.49 6.58
C TYR A 241 22.75 -21.85 6.73
N GLU A 242 21.49 -21.88 7.14
CA GLU A 242 20.72 -23.12 7.30
C GLU A 242 19.27 -22.92 6.84
N VAL A 243 18.86 -23.65 5.80
CA VAL A 243 17.44 -23.70 5.39
C VAL A 243 16.68 -24.67 6.29
N ARG A 244 15.48 -24.27 6.71
CA ARG A 244 14.58 -25.17 7.42
C ARG A 244 13.65 -25.87 6.42
N ARG A 245 13.14 -27.04 6.80
CA ARG A 245 12.18 -27.84 6.02
C ARG A 245 10.94 -28.10 6.86
N TRP A 246 9.78 -28.17 6.21
CA TRP A 246 8.60 -28.73 6.83
C TRP A 246 8.83 -30.22 7.15
N GLU A 247 8.25 -30.73 8.24
CA GLU A 247 8.40 -32.14 8.63
C GLU A 247 7.87 -33.11 7.57
N LYS A 248 6.87 -32.67 6.79
CA LYS A 248 6.22 -33.42 5.72
C LYS A 248 6.09 -32.57 4.45
N ALA A 249 6.09 -33.20 3.29
CA ALA A 249 5.86 -32.50 2.01
C ALA A 249 4.42 -31.93 1.87
N ASP A 250 3.45 -32.53 2.57
CA ASP A 250 2.04 -32.13 2.64
C ASP A 250 1.71 -31.23 3.85
N ALA A 251 2.71 -30.78 4.61
CA ALA A 251 2.51 -29.85 5.72
C ALA A 251 1.84 -28.54 5.25
N ASN A 252 1.17 -27.83 6.17
CA ASN A 252 0.37 -26.67 5.80
C ASN A 252 1.24 -25.44 5.45
N ARG A 253 1.67 -25.39 4.18
CA ARG A 253 2.50 -24.32 3.58
C ARG A 253 1.87 -22.92 3.61
N ASP A 254 0.63 -22.78 4.12
CA ASP A 254 -0.09 -21.52 4.29
C ASP A 254 -0.20 -21.06 5.75
N GLU A 255 0.18 -21.90 6.71
CA GLU A 255 0.13 -21.63 8.16
C GLU A 255 1.50 -21.80 8.84
N ASP A 256 2.36 -22.70 8.37
CA ASP A 256 3.69 -22.92 8.95
C ASP A 256 4.77 -22.13 8.18
N PRO A 257 5.36 -21.07 8.78
CA PRO A 257 6.40 -20.28 8.14
C PRO A 257 7.74 -21.00 7.98
N ILE A 258 7.98 -22.15 8.63
CA ILE A 258 9.32 -22.72 8.78
C ILE A 258 10.01 -23.00 7.44
N GLY A 259 9.29 -23.51 6.44
CA GLY A 259 9.86 -23.75 5.10
C GLY A 259 10.24 -22.50 4.31
N TYR A 260 9.76 -21.31 4.72
CA TYR A 260 10.14 -20.01 4.18
C TYR A 260 11.23 -19.30 5.00
N GLN A 261 11.83 -19.98 5.99
CA GLN A 261 12.90 -19.43 6.82
C GLN A 261 14.29 -19.95 6.41
N LEU A 262 15.19 -18.98 6.24
CA LEU A 262 16.64 -19.19 6.17
C LEU A 262 17.26 -18.65 7.48
N ALA A 263 17.81 -19.52 8.31
CA ALA A 263 18.57 -19.11 9.48
C ALA A 263 19.97 -18.64 9.07
N VAL A 264 20.43 -17.54 9.64
CA VAL A 264 21.73 -16.92 9.38
C VAL A 264 22.38 -16.56 10.71
N GLN A 265 23.45 -17.25 11.06
CA GLN A 265 24.25 -16.97 12.25
C GLN A 265 25.57 -16.29 11.85
N LEU A 266 25.87 -15.14 12.44
CA LEU A 266 27.16 -14.47 12.34
C LEU A 266 27.97 -14.73 13.61
N SER A 267 29.17 -15.31 13.51
CA SER A 267 30.11 -15.40 14.65
C SER A 267 31.35 -14.53 14.45
N PHE A 268 31.84 -13.99 15.57
CA PHE A 268 32.98 -13.09 15.65
C PHE A 268 33.89 -13.60 16.78
N LYS A 269 34.90 -14.39 16.42
CA LYS A 269 35.87 -14.94 17.37
C LYS A 269 37.13 -14.09 17.44
N ASN A 270 37.43 -13.61 18.64
CA ASN A 270 38.68 -12.92 18.93
C ASN A 270 39.79 -13.97 19.10
N LEU A 271 40.85 -13.89 18.30
CA LEU A 271 42.02 -14.77 18.36
C LEU A 271 43.20 -14.15 19.12
N SER A 272 43.01 -12.95 19.70
CA SER A 272 44.03 -12.22 20.42
C SER A 272 43.89 -12.36 21.94
N SER A 273 45.02 -12.22 22.65
CA SER A 273 45.11 -12.21 24.12
C SER A 273 44.65 -10.90 24.78
N LYS A 274 43.84 -10.09 24.08
CA LYS A 274 43.28 -8.83 24.56
C LYS A 274 41.78 -8.76 24.27
N GLU A 275 41.04 -8.06 25.10
CA GLU A 275 39.67 -7.65 24.78
C GLU A 275 39.65 -6.74 23.55
N LEU A 276 38.67 -6.94 22.66
CA LEU A 276 38.45 -6.16 21.45
C LEU A 276 36.98 -5.73 21.35
N THR A 277 36.70 -4.69 20.58
CA THR A 277 35.32 -4.34 20.19
C THR A 277 35.08 -4.64 18.71
N VAL A 278 33.83 -4.95 18.38
CA VAL A 278 33.36 -5.11 17.00
C VAL A 278 32.06 -4.34 16.79
N VAL A 279 31.99 -3.65 15.65
CA VAL A 279 30.78 -3.05 15.09
C VAL A 279 30.71 -3.48 13.63
N TYR A 280 29.57 -4.01 13.20
CA TYR A 280 29.37 -4.50 11.84
C TYR A 280 28.15 -3.87 11.16
N ASP A 281 28.15 -3.92 9.83
CA ASP A 281 27.05 -3.54 8.96
C ASP A 281 26.65 -4.78 8.13
N LEU A 282 25.46 -5.33 8.39
CA LEU A 282 24.89 -6.44 7.64
C LEU A 282 23.91 -5.92 6.58
N GLN A 283 24.10 -6.32 5.32
CA GLN A 283 23.18 -5.98 4.24
C GLN A 283 21.94 -6.88 4.30
N GLY A 284 20.76 -6.28 4.44
CA GLY A 284 19.48 -6.97 4.37
C GLY A 284 19.11 -7.44 2.94
N PRO A 285 17.88 -7.95 2.76
CA PRO A 285 17.34 -8.40 1.49
C PRO A 285 17.55 -7.42 0.32
N ALA A 286 17.85 -7.97 -0.84
CA ALA A 286 17.97 -7.27 -2.11
C ALA A 286 17.58 -8.21 -3.29
N GLY A 287 17.08 -7.62 -4.36
CA GLY A 287 16.55 -8.31 -5.54
C GLY A 287 15.14 -8.88 -5.35
N LEU A 288 14.30 -8.27 -4.51
CA LEU A 288 12.89 -8.67 -4.35
C LEU A 288 12.09 -8.31 -5.63
N PRO A 289 11.35 -9.24 -6.26
CA PRO A 289 10.85 -9.05 -7.62
C PRO A 289 9.65 -8.11 -7.70
N LEU A 290 9.68 -7.18 -8.66
CA LEU A 290 8.52 -6.33 -9.02
C LEU A 290 7.77 -6.90 -10.23
N GLU A 291 7.12 -8.02 -10.00
CA GLU A 291 6.27 -8.66 -11.01
C GLU A 291 5.11 -7.75 -11.43
N ASN A 292 4.90 -7.61 -12.75
CA ASN A 292 3.84 -6.79 -13.34
C ASN A 292 3.87 -5.31 -12.86
N ALA A 293 5.06 -4.72 -12.74
CA ALA A 293 5.28 -3.35 -12.23
C ALA A 293 4.44 -2.26 -12.94
N GLU A 294 4.05 -2.46 -14.19
CA GLU A 294 3.16 -1.55 -14.94
C GLU A 294 1.75 -1.44 -14.32
N ASN A 295 1.28 -2.51 -13.68
CA ASN A 295 -0.05 -2.61 -13.06
C ASN A 295 0.01 -2.75 -11.53
N ALA A 296 1.21 -2.69 -10.94
CA ALA A 296 1.41 -2.88 -9.51
C ALA A 296 0.83 -1.71 -8.69
N SER A 297 0.05 -2.04 -7.67
CA SER A 297 -0.50 -1.08 -6.70
C SER A 297 0.47 -0.73 -5.58
N LYS A 298 1.53 -1.53 -5.43
CA LYS A 298 2.60 -1.37 -4.45
C LYS A 298 3.93 -1.81 -5.08
N PHE A 299 4.96 -0.98 -4.93
CA PHE A 299 6.33 -1.30 -5.36
C PHE A 299 7.14 -1.86 -4.18
N ARG A 300 8.47 -1.70 -4.18
CA ARG A 300 9.30 -2.02 -3.02
C ARG A 300 9.19 -0.90 -2.00
N ASP A 301 8.89 -1.28 -0.77
CA ASP A 301 9.07 -0.46 0.42
C ASP A 301 10.11 -1.12 1.34
N VAL A 302 10.92 -0.33 2.05
CA VAL A 302 11.56 -0.81 3.28
C VAL A 302 10.50 -0.85 4.37
N LYS A 303 10.21 -2.05 4.89
CA LYS A 303 9.29 -2.30 6.00
C LYS A 303 10.07 -2.60 7.26
N PHE A 304 9.61 -2.08 8.39
CA PHE A 304 10.17 -2.43 9.69
C PHE A 304 9.12 -2.39 10.81
N GLY A 305 9.35 -3.23 11.82
CA GLY A 305 8.60 -3.24 13.08
C GLY A 305 9.57 -3.13 14.25
N ILE A 306 9.35 -2.15 15.13
CA ILE A 306 10.09 -1.96 16.37
C ILE A 306 9.17 -2.34 17.53
N ARG A 307 9.65 -3.20 18.44
CA ARG A 307 8.94 -3.56 19.65
C ARG A 307 9.25 -2.53 20.74
N GLU A 308 8.19 -1.91 21.26
CA GLU A 308 8.23 -0.95 22.35
C GLU A 308 8.37 -1.64 23.71
N GLN A 309 8.72 -0.87 24.74
CA GLN A 309 8.96 -1.38 26.10
C GLN A 309 7.69 -1.88 26.82
N ASP A 310 6.50 -1.51 26.33
CA ASP A 310 5.22 -2.08 26.76
C ASP A 310 4.84 -3.37 26.02
N GLY A 311 5.74 -3.89 25.17
CA GLY A 311 5.55 -5.06 24.32
C GLY A 311 4.79 -4.79 23.02
N SER A 312 4.25 -3.58 22.82
CA SER A 312 3.53 -3.21 21.60
C SER A 312 4.46 -3.10 20.39
N LEU A 313 3.90 -3.23 19.19
CA LEU A 313 4.64 -3.22 17.93
C LEU A 313 4.31 -1.97 17.13
N VAL A 314 5.28 -1.07 16.98
CA VAL A 314 5.22 0.11 16.11
C VAL A 314 5.81 -0.24 14.76
N THR A 315 5.05 0.01 13.68
CA THR A 315 5.43 -0.37 12.32
C THR A 315 5.43 0.84 11.39
N ASN A 316 6.34 0.85 10.42
CA ASN A 316 6.42 1.91 9.43
C ASN A 316 6.97 1.36 8.09
N ALA A 317 6.79 2.14 7.02
CA ALA A 317 7.20 1.81 5.68
C ALA A 317 7.79 3.05 4.97
N VAL A 318 8.91 2.87 4.27
CA VAL A 318 9.51 3.91 3.42
C VAL A 318 9.56 3.42 1.98
N ALA A 319 8.83 4.08 1.09
CA ALA A 319 8.72 3.68 -0.31
C ALA A 319 10.03 3.91 -1.07
N SER A 320 10.37 3.01 -2.00
CA SER A 320 11.51 3.12 -2.92
C SER A 320 11.65 4.50 -3.59
N ALA A 321 10.56 5.11 -4.05
CA ALA A 321 10.59 6.45 -4.65
C ALA A 321 11.02 7.55 -3.65
N ALA A 322 10.66 7.42 -2.37
CA ALA A 322 11.09 8.32 -1.31
C ALA A 322 12.56 8.09 -0.93
N ILE A 323 13.01 6.83 -0.87
CA ILE A 323 14.42 6.46 -0.63
C ILE A 323 15.31 7.00 -1.75
N VAL A 324 14.92 6.86 -3.03
CA VAL A 324 15.67 7.43 -4.17
C VAL A 324 15.73 8.95 -4.11
N LYS A 325 14.62 9.63 -3.78
CA LYS A 325 14.60 11.08 -3.60
C LYS A 325 15.48 11.54 -2.42
N ALA A 326 15.49 10.80 -1.32
CA ALA A 326 16.34 11.08 -0.17
C ALA A 326 17.83 10.84 -0.49
N ASN A 327 18.14 9.77 -1.22
CA ASN A 327 19.48 9.46 -1.73
C ASN A 327 20.01 10.58 -2.64
N ASP A 328 19.21 11.01 -3.62
CA ASP A 328 19.58 12.08 -4.56
C ASP A 328 19.86 13.42 -3.88
N ASN A 329 19.21 13.69 -2.74
CA ASN A 329 19.40 14.90 -1.95
C ASN A 329 20.47 14.77 -0.85
N GLY A 330 21.02 13.57 -0.62
CA GLY A 330 21.89 13.28 0.53
C GLY A 330 21.19 13.27 1.89
N THR A 331 19.85 13.14 1.93
CA THR A 331 19.00 13.24 3.12
C THR A 331 18.38 11.90 3.53
N ILE A 332 19.10 10.79 3.43
CA ILE A 332 18.61 9.49 3.92
C ILE A 332 18.58 9.51 5.45
N GLU A 333 17.39 9.32 6.03
CA GLU A 333 17.23 9.21 7.48
C GLU A 333 17.53 7.79 7.98
N LYS A 334 18.32 7.69 9.04
CA LYS A 334 18.60 6.42 9.74
C LYS A 334 17.38 6.01 10.56
N LEU A 335 16.87 4.81 10.29
CA LEU A 335 15.79 4.18 11.04
C LEU A 335 16.37 3.69 12.38
N LYS A 336 16.20 4.45 13.46
CA LYS A 336 16.79 4.13 14.78
C LYS A 336 15.84 3.36 15.67
N ALA A 337 16.28 2.22 16.20
CA ALA A 337 15.58 1.56 17.30
C ALA A 337 15.83 2.28 18.62
N GLY A 338 17.10 2.57 18.96
CA GLY A 338 17.48 3.16 20.24
C GLY A 338 17.36 2.15 21.38
N LYS A 339 16.69 2.50 22.49
CA LYS A 339 16.47 1.58 23.64
C LYS A 339 15.32 0.58 23.41
N ARG A 340 15.20 0.06 22.19
CA ARG A 340 14.13 -0.81 21.67
C ARG A 340 14.75 -1.82 20.70
N THR A 341 14.00 -2.84 20.30
CA THR A 341 14.49 -3.91 19.41
C THR A 341 13.68 -3.96 18.12
N PHE A 342 14.35 -4.20 16.99
CA PHE A 342 13.68 -4.53 15.74
C PHE A 342 13.05 -5.92 15.85
N GLN A 343 11.74 -6.02 15.73
CA GLN A 343 11.03 -7.32 15.58
C GLN A 343 11.28 -7.89 14.18
N TYR A 344 11.27 -7.03 13.16
CA TYR A 344 11.61 -7.36 11.79
C TYR A 344 12.04 -6.11 11.02
N ILE A 345 12.84 -6.31 9.97
CA ILE A 345 13.18 -5.26 9.00
C ILE A 345 13.57 -5.87 7.64
N GLY A 346 13.10 -5.28 6.54
CA GLY A 346 13.41 -5.78 5.20
C GLY A 346 12.59 -5.12 4.10
N LEU A 347 12.31 -5.88 3.03
CA LEU A 347 11.62 -5.42 1.84
C LEU A 347 10.21 -6.01 1.71
N ASP A 348 9.27 -5.21 1.19
CA ASP A 348 7.89 -5.59 0.97
C ASP A 348 7.40 -5.16 -0.41
N THR A 349 6.57 -6.00 -1.06
CA THR A 349 5.95 -5.76 -2.37
C THR A 349 4.43 -5.92 -2.28
N GLN A 350 3.71 -6.13 -3.38
CA GLN A 350 2.27 -6.41 -3.32
C GLN A 350 1.96 -7.76 -2.65
N TYR A 351 2.67 -8.84 -3.00
CA TYR A 351 2.34 -10.22 -2.58
C TYR A 351 3.39 -10.93 -1.72
N PHE A 352 4.66 -10.52 -1.80
CA PHE A 352 5.79 -11.17 -1.12
C PHE A 352 6.57 -10.18 -0.26
N THR A 353 7.23 -10.69 0.77
CA THR A 353 8.13 -9.92 1.61
C THR A 353 9.37 -10.74 1.94
N ALA A 354 10.51 -10.05 2.04
CA ALA A 354 11.77 -10.60 2.52
C ALA A 354 12.17 -9.81 3.76
N LEU A 355 12.17 -10.45 4.93
CA LEU A 355 12.36 -9.82 6.24
C LEU A 355 13.54 -10.47 6.97
N VAL A 356 14.34 -9.65 7.65
CA VAL A 356 15.32 -10.08 8.66
C VAL A 356 14.68 -9.94 10.04
N LEU A 357 14.74 -11.00 10.85
CA LEU A 357 14.23 -11.04 12.22
C LEU A 357 15.37 -11.41 13.17
N PRO A 358 15.94 -10.45 13.92
CA PRO A 358 16.93 -10.72 14.96
C PRO A 358 16.36 -11.62 16.06
N GLN A 359 17.08 -12.67 16.44
CA GLN A 359 16.61 -13.68 17.41
C GLN A 359 16.96 -13.36 18.88
N ASP A 360 17.39 -12.13 19.16
CA ASP A 360 17.72 -11.53 20.47
C ASP A 360 16.71 -11.90 21.58
N ALA A 361 15.45 -12.05 21.18
CA ALA A 361 14.27 -12.39 22.00
C ALA A 361 14.42 -13.68 22.83
N ALA A 362 15.35 -14.58 22.50
CA ALA A 362 15.58 -15.81 23.26
C ALA A 362 16.23 -15.57 24.64
N GLN A 363 17.10 -14.54 24.80
CA GLN A 363 17.93 -14.41 26.01
C GLN A 363 18.26 -12.99 26.50
N LYS A 364 18.27 -11.93 25.67
CA LYS A 364 18.84 -10.63 26.09
C LYS A 364 17.94 -9.43 25.75
N GLN A 365 17.70 -8.56 26.73
CA GLN A 365 16.80 -7.39 26.63
C GLN A 365 17.38 -6.19 25.83
N ALA A 366 18.49 -6.37 25.12
CA ALA A 366 19.17 -5.32 24.36
C ALA A 366 19.34 -5.78 22.91
N SER A 367 18.90 -4.93 21.98
CA SER A 367 19.04 -5.22 20.55
C SER A 367 20.51 -5.27 20.14
N TYR A 368 20.86 -6.24 19.29
CA TYR A 368 22.17 -6.24 18.63
C TYR A 368 22.29 -5.17 17.53
N LEU A 369 21.18 -4.51 17.14
CA LEU A 369 21.12 -3.46 16.12
C LEU A 369 20.80 -2.08 16.73
N ASP A 370 21.60 -1.04 16.40
CA ASP A 370 21.31 0.36 16.78
C ASP A 370 20.33 1.01 15.79
N PHE A 371 20.71 0.99 14.51
CA PHE A 371 19.93 1.58 13.43
C PHE A 371 20.03 0.77 12.15
N ALA A 372 19.06 1.03 11.27
CA ALA A 372 19.05 0.56 9.91
C ALA A 372 19.08 1.75 8.93
N ASN A 373 19.82 1.63 7.84
CA ASN A 373 20.00 2.67 6.84
C ASN A 373 19.46 2.19 5.48
N PRO A 374 18.34 2.74 4.98
CA PRO A 374 17.87 2.46 3.63
C PRO A 374 18.93 2.82 2.58
N GLN A 375 19.04 2.02 1.51
CA GLN A 375 20.01 2.27 0.44
C GLN A 375 19.36 2.04 -0.94
N VAL A 376 19.85 2.74 -1.96
CA VAL A 376 19.54 2.47 -3.37
C VAL A 376 20.65 1.59 -3.93
N VAL A 377 20.33 0.35 -4.32
CA VAL A 377 21.30 -0.59 -4.91
C VAL A 377 21.39 -0.38 -6.42
N GLN A 378 20.25 -0.14 -7.08
CA GLN A 378 20.20 0.11 -8.52
C GLN A 378 19.08 1.12 -8.84
N LYS A 379 19.44 2.34 -9.25
CA LYS A 379 18.49 3.41 -9.54
C LYS A 379 17.83 3.20 -10.91
N ASN A 380 16.50 3.18 -10.96
CA ASN A 380 15.75 3.29 -12.21
C ASN A 380 15.56 4.79 -12.55
N ALA A 381 16.21 5.25 -13.63
CA ALA A 381 16.25 6.66 -14.01
C ALA A 381 14.91 7.22 -14.52
N THR A 382 14.01 6.38 -15.06
CA THR A 382 12.73 6.82 -15.63
C THR A 382 11.58 6.68 -14.64
N GLN A 383 11.61 5.67 -13.78
CA GLN A 383 10.59 5.40 -12.77
C GLN A 383 11.25 5.11 -11.41
N PRO A 384 11.50 6.13 -10.57
CA PRO A 384 12.21 5.97 -9.31
C PRO A 384 11.64 4.89 -8.38
N GLY A 385 10.32 4.67 -8.37
CA GLY A 385 9.66 3.61 -7.61
C GLY A 385 9.91 2.17 -8.10
N TRP A 386 10.56 1.98 -9.25
CA TRP A 386 11.01 0.67 -9.74
C TRP A 386 12.46 0.37 -9.35
N SER A 387 13.17 1.31 -8.72
CA SER A 387 14.57 1.16 -8.32
C SER A 387 14.75 0.02 -7.31
N GLU A 388 15.91 -0.65 -7.38
CA GLU A 388 16.30 -1.59 -6.35
C GLU A 388 16.78 -0.85 -5.11
N ILE A 389 16.25 -1.29 -3.98
CA ILE A 389 16.51 -0.74 -2.66
C ILE A 389 16.82 -1.87 -1.70
N SER A 390 17.68 -1.62 -0.73
CA SER A 390 17.98 -2.54 0.36
C SER A 390 18.11 -1.75 1.65
N VAL A 391 18.58 -2.39 2.71
CA VAL A 391 18.75 -1.79 4.03
C VAL A 391 20.00 -2.35 4.69
N GLN A 392 20.90 -1.47 5.12
CA GLN A 392 22.07 -1.86 5.92
C GLN A 392 21.71 -1.83 7.39
N LEU A 393 22.00 -2.90 8.12
CA LEU A 393 21.71 -3.07 9.54
C LEU A 393 23.01 -2.88 10.33
N ARG A 394 23.15 -1.76 11.04
CA ARG A 394 24.32 -1.44 11.85
C ARG A 394 24.16 -2.02 13.25
N SER A 395 25.15 -2.78 13.70
CA SER A 395 25.15 -3.31 15.06
C SER A 395 25.35 -2.21 16.11
N VAL A 396 25.06 -2.54 17.37
CA VAL A 396 25.66 -1.82 18.50
C VAL A 396 27.17 -2.13 18.60
N GLU A 397 27.88 -1.49 19.52
CA GLU A 397 29.26 -1.87 19.85
C GLU A 397 29.24 -3.09 20.77
N HIS A 398 29.92 -4.16 20.36
CA HIS A 398 30.03 -5.40 21.12
C HIS A 398 31.47 -5.62 21.57
N THR A 399 31.67 -5.76 22.87
CA THR A 399 32.95 -6.18 23.46
C THR A 399 33.08 -7.71 23.38
N VAL A 400 34.20 -8.20 22.87
CA VAL A 400 34.56 -9.61 22.79
C VAL A 400 35.82 -9.85 23.65
N PRO A 401 35.74 -10.67 24.72
CA PRO A 401 36.90 -11.01 25.53
C PRO A 401 38.04 -11.67 24.73
N ALA A 402 39.22 -11.76 25.34
CA ALA A 402 40.35 -12.46 24.76
C ALA A 402 40.02 -13.95 24.50
N GLU A 403 40.40 -14.47 23.34
CA GLU A 403 40.20 -15.88 22.90
C GLU A 403 38.73 -16.35 22.80
N ASP A 404 37.76 -15.45 23.03
CA ASP A 404 36.32 -15.72 23.14
C ASP A 404 35.54 -15.43 21.82
N GLU A 405 34.27 -15.84 21.76
CA GLU A 405 33.44 -15.82 20.56
C GLU A 405 32.01 -15.32 20.85
N ILE A 406 31.56 -14.29 20.13
CA ILE A 406 30.15 -13.87 20.14
C ILE A 406 29.44 -14.33 18.87
N ALA A 407 28.16 -14.71 19.01
CA ALA A 407 27.29 -15.10 17.91
C ALA A 407 26.00 -14.26 17.91
N HIS A 408 25.53 -13.88 16.72
CA HIS A 408 24.29 -13.16 16.49
C HIS A 408 23.44 -13.91 15.45
N ASP A 409 22.22 -14.28 15.85
CA ASP A 409 21.30 -15.11 15.07
C ASP A 409 20.18 -14.29 14.43
N TYR A 410 19.95 -14.53 13.15
CA TYR A 410 18.91 -13.89 12.34
C TYR A 410 18.09 -14.94 11.58
N ASP A 411 16.77 -14.85 11.66
CA ASP A 411 15.88 -15.56 10.73
C ASP A 411 15.54 -14.64 9.56
N PHE A 412 15.83 -15.09 8.33
CA PHE A 412 15.35 -14.46 7.11
C PHE A 412 14.03 -15.13 6.69
N TYR A 413 12.90 -14.44 6.84
CA TYR A 413 11.63 -14.88 6.26
C TYR A 413 11.55 -14.43 4.81
N LEU A 414 11.49 -15.40 3.89
CA LEU A 414 11.47 -15.19 2.44
C LEU A 414 10.21 -15.89 1.89
N GLY A 415 9.07 -15.20 1.93
CA GLY A 415 7.79 -15.87 1.69
C GLY A 415 6.62 -15.00 1.24
N PRO A 416 5.48 -15.65 0.94
CA PRO A 416 4.22 -14.98 0.60
C PRO A 416 3.66 -14.22 1.82
N LYS A 417 2.84 -13.21 1.57
CA LYS A 417 2.13 -12.50 2.64
C LYS A 417 0.83 -13.20 3.02
N ARG A 418 0.87 -13.95 4.13
CA ARG A 418 -0.31 -14.49 4.82
C ARG A 418 -0.27 -14.13 6.30
N VAL A 419 -1.44 -13.85 6.88
CA VAL A 419 -1.56 -13.56 8.33
C VAL A 419 -1.07 -14.74 9.16
N ALA A 420 -1.38 -15.98 8.77
CA ALA A 420 -0.97 -17.18 9.51
C ALA A 420 0.55 -17.45 9.48
N LEU A 421 1.23 -17.15 8.37
CA LEU A 421 2.70 -17.26 8.29
C LEU A 421 3.43 -16.13 9.05
N LEU A 422 2.88 -14.91 9.02
CA LEU A 422 3.52 -13.72 9.59
C LEU A 422 3.22 -13.49 11.08
N SER A 423 2.08 -13.96 11.60
CA SER A 423 1.68 -13.80 13.01
C SER A 423 2.60 -14.52 14.01
N PRO A 424 3.06 -15.78 13.78
CA PRO A 424 4.06 -16.44 14.64
C PRO A 424 5.39 -15.67 14.72
N LEU A 425 5.69 -14.85 13.70
CA LEU A 425 6.91 -14.05 13.59
C LEU A 425 6.75 -12.64 14.17
N GLY A 426 5.55 -12.26 14.65
CA GLY A 426 5.22 -10.89 15.06
C GLY A 426 5.29 -9.88 13.90
N ALA A 427 5.02 -10.34 12.68
CA ALA A 427 5.13 -9.59 11.43
C ALA A 427 3.80 -9.42 10.69
N GLU A 428 2.66 -9.75 11.32
CA GLU A 428 1.33 -9.69 10.71
C GLU A 428 0.96 -8.30 10.17
N LYS A 429 1.48 -7.25 10.82
CA LYS A 429 1.34 -5.84 10.40
C LYS A 429 2.11 -5.46 9.14
N VAL A 430 2.90 -6.36 8.54
CA VAL A 430 3.40 -6.15 7.17
C VAL A 430 2.23 -6.11 6.18
N ILE A 431 1.13 -6.84 6.46
CA ILE A 431 -0.14 -6.75 5.74
C ILE A 431 -0.95 -5.55 6.25
N GLU A 432 -0.71 -4.39 5.65
CA GLU A 432 -1.52 -3.19 5.87
C GLU A 432 -2.81 -3.20 5.03
N PHE A 433 -3.87 -2.63 5.61
CA PHE A 433 -5.14 -2.33 4.95
C PHE A 433 -5.45 -0.85 5.14
N SER A 434 -5.43 -0.06 4.06
CA SER A 434 -5.62 1.39 4.15
C SER A 434 -7.06 1.77 4.48
N GLY A 435 -7.25 2.79 5.34
CA GLY A 435 -8.56 3.41 5.55
C GLY A 435 -9.05 4.17 4.31
N PHE A 436 -10.29 4.65 4.32
CA PHE A 436 -10.85 5.47 3.25
C PHE A 436 -11.95 6.43 3.72
N LEU A 437 -11.78 7.73 3.45
CA LEU A 437 -12.68 8.80 3.91
C LEU A 437 -12.92 8.70 5.43
N PHE A 438 -14.14 8.35 5.86
CA PHE A 438 -14.54 8.19 7.26
C PHE A 438 -14.41 6.74 7.78
N ILE A 439 -13.90 5.82 6.96
CA ILE A 439 -13.81 4.39 7.26
C ILE A 439 -12.39 4.09 7.77
N PRO A 440 -12.19 3.71 9.04
CA PRO A 440 -10.85 3.48 9.59
C PRO A 440 -10.24 2.18 9.06
N ALA A 441 -8.91 2.17 8.92
CA ALA A 441 -8.10 1.04 8.47
C ALA A 441 -8.43 -0.28 9.21
N SER A 442 -8.62 -0.23 10.52
CA SER A 442 -8.97 -1.38 11.35
C SER A 442 -10.30 -2.03 10.95
N LEU A 443 -11.32 -1.24 10.57
CA LEU A 443 -12.59 -1.77 10.08
C LEU A 443 -12.44 -2.38 8.69
N VAL A 444 -11.62 -1.77 7.82
CA VAL A 444 -11.30 -2.33 6.50
C VAL A 444 -10.57 -3.67 6.64
N ALA A 445 -9.58 -3.76 7.54
CA ALA A 445 -8.85 -5.00 7.83
C ALA A 445 -9.75 -6.13 8.34
N ILE A 446 -10.66 -5.85 9.27
CA ILE A 446 -11.63 -6.84 9.78
C ILE A 446 -12.52 -7.36 8.65
N ILE A 447 -13.03 -6.47 7.79
CA ILE A 447 -13.86 -6.84 6.65
C ILE A 447 -13.04 -7.64 5.62
N ALA A 448 -11.85 -7.18 5.26
CA ALA A 448 -11.00 -7.82 4.25
C ALA A 448 -10.56 -9.23 4.68
N ASN A 449 -10.08 -9.40 5.92
CA ASN A 449 -9.70 -10.70 6.46
C ASN A 449 -10.90 -11.66 6.55
N GLY A 450 -12.08 -11.17 6.94
CA GLY A 450 -13.31 -11.97 6.93
C GLY A 450 -13.74 -12.41 5.52
N LEU A 451 -13.61 -11.53 4.53
CA LEU A 451 -13.90 -11.85 3.13
C LEU A 451 -12.89 -12.84 2.54
N LEU A 452 -11.60 -12.72 2.88
CA LEU A 452 -10.55 -13.68 2.50
C LEU A 452 -10.81 -15.06 3.11
N TRP A 453 -11.18 -15.11 4.39
CA TRP A 453 -11.52 -16.37 5.06
C TRP A 453 -12.69 -17.09 4.36
N VAL A 454 -13.77 -16.38 4.01
CA VAL A 454 -14.87 -16.96 3.22
C VAL A 454 -14.42 -17.36 1.81
N LEU A 455 -13.60 -16.54 1.13
CA LEU A 455 -13.10 -16.83 -0.22
C LEU A 455 -12.28 -18.13 -0.25
N ASN A 456 -11.36 -18.28 0.69
CA ASN A 456 -10.49 -19.44 0.80
C ASN A 456 -11.26 -20.67 1.32
N THR A 457 -12.30 -20.48 2.15
CA THR A 457 -13.26 -21.55 2.51
C THR A 457 -13.99 -22.07 1.27
N PHE A 458 -14.44 -21.20 0.36
CA PHE A 458 -15.04 -21.64 -0.91
C PHE A 458 -14.02 -22.36 -1.81
N HIS A 459 -12.77 -21.87 -1.89
CA HIS A 459 -11.71 -22.54 -2.65
C HIS A 459 -11.35 -23.92 -2.07
N GLY A 460 -11.44 -24.10 -0.75
CA GLY A 460 -11.23 -25.38 -0.06
C GLY A 460 -12.20 -26.50 -0.49
N PHE A 461 -13.34 -26.18 -1.10
CA PHE A 461 -14.23 -27.16 -1.73
C PHE A 461 -13.82 -27.53 -3.17
N GLY A 462 -12.61 -27.16 -3.61
CA GLY A 462 -12.11 -27.40 -4.97
C GLY A 462 -12.67 -26.45 -6.05
N LEU A 463 -13.26 -25.32 -5.63
CA LEU A 463 -13.84 -24.34 -6.56
C LEU A 463 -12.77 -23.35 -7.05
N PRO A 464 -12.65 -23.08 -8.36
CA PRO A 464 -11.76 -22.05 -8.88
C PRO A 464 -12.07 -20.68 -8.29
N TYR A 465 -11.04 -19.88 -7.98
CA TYR A 465 -11.19 -18.57 -7.31
C TYR A 465 -12.18 -17.62 -8.00
N GLY A 466 -12.32 -17.67 -9.33
CA GLY A 466 -13.33 -16.88 -10.04
C GLY A 466 -14.76 -17.23 -9.63
N ILE A 467 -15.06 -18.51 -9.39
CA ILE A 467 -16.35 -18.97 -8.84
C ILE A 467 -16.47 -18.56 -7.37
N CYS A 468 -15.40 -18.66 -6.57
CA CYS A 468 -15.38 -18.21 -5.19
C CYS A 468 -15.72 -16.71 -5.05
N ILE A 469 -15.19 -15.86 -5.94
CA ILE A 469 -15.53 -14.43 -6.00
C ILE A 469 -17.03 -14.25 -6.32
N MET A 470 -17.59 -15.00 -7.28
CA MET A 470 -19.02 -14.92 -7.60
C MET A 470 -19.90 -15.37 -6.41
N LEU A 471 -19.56 -16.46 -5.74
CA LEU A 471 -20.29 -16.96 -4.55
C LEU A 471 -20.19 -15.98 -3.38
N LEU A 472 -19.01 -15.42 -3.12
CA LEU A 472 -18.80 -14.37 -2.12
C LEU A 472 -19.65 -13.14 -2.41
N THR A 473 -19.75 -12.75 -3.68
CA THR A 473 -20.60 -11.65 -4.12
C THR A 473 -22.08 -11.94 -3.85
N VAL A 474 -22.55 -13.15 -4.19
CA VAL A 474 -23.93 -13.59 -3.94
C VAL A 474 -24.24 -13.64 -2.44
N LEU A 475 -23.34 -14.17 -1.61
CA LEU A 475 -23.48 -14.22 -0.16
C LEU A 475 -23.62 -12.82 0.44
N VAL A 476 -22.66 -11.93 0.16
CA VAL A 476 -22.64 -10.54 0.64
C VAL A 476 -23.92 -9.80 0.22
N ARG A 477 -24.32 -9.92 -1.05
CA ARG A 477 -25.55 -9.26 -1.53
C ARG A 477 -26.83 -9.86 -0.97
N SER A 478 -26.86 -11.16 -0.67
CA SER A 478 -27.98 -11.81 0.02
C SER A 478 -28.15 -11.26 1.44
N CYS A 479 -27.06 -11.09 2.19
CA CYS A 479 -27.08 -10.45 3.51
C CYS A 479 -27.56 -8.99 3.44
N MET A 480 -27.30 -8.28 2.35
CA MET A 480 -27.72 -6.89 2.13
C MET A 480 -29.14 -6.74 1.57
N PHE A 481 -29.79 -7.80 1.09
CA PHE A 481 -31.14 -7.78 0.50
C PHE A 481 -32.21 -7.04 1.36
N PRO A 482 -32.24 -7.13 2.71
CA PRO A 482 -33.19 -6.38 3.53
C PRO A 482 -33.02 -4.85 3.45
N ILE A 483 -31.80 -4.38 3.14
CA ILE A 483 -31.46 -2.96 2.96
C ILE A 483 -31.79 -2.53 1.52
N SER A 484 -31.39 -3.33 0.52
CA SER A 484 -31.76 -3.13 -0.89
C SER A 484 -33.28 -3.02 -1.08
N ARG A 485 -34.06 -3.89 -0.41
CA ARG A 485 -35.52 -3.87 -0.43
C ARG A 485 -36.09 -2.54 0.08
N LYS A 486 -35.53 -1.98 1.17
CA LYS A 486 -35.92 -0.66 1.68
C LYS A 486 -35.57 0.45 0.69
N GLN A 487 -34.40 0.40 0.06
CA GLN A 487 -34.00 1.35 -0.99
C GLN A 487 -34.96 1.30 -2.20
N ALA A 488 -35.32 0.09 -2.66
CA ALA A 488 -36.23 -0.09 -3.80
C ALA A 488 -37.64 0.46 -3.52
N ILE A 489 -38.15 0.30 -2.29
CA ILE A 489 -39.41 0.90 -1.84
C ILE A 489 -39.32 2.43 -1.84
N ASN A 490 -38.24 2.99 -1.27
CA ASN A 490 -38.06 4.45 -1.25
C ASN A 490 -37.85 5.04 -2.66
N ALA A 491 -37.22 4.28 -3.58
CA ALA A 491 -37.12 4.65 -4.99
C ALA A 491 -38.47 4.60 -5.74
N LYS A 492 -39.46 3.82 -5.27
CA LYS A 492 -40.85 3.90 -5.77
C LYS A 492 -41.55 5.14 -5.23
N ARG A 493 -41.49 5.38 -3.90
CA ARG A 493 -42.00 6.61 -3.27
C ARG A 493 -41.46 7.88 -3.90
N MET A 494 -40.18 7.92 -4.28
CA MET A 494 -39.61 9.06 -5.00
C MET A 494 -40.38 9.34 -6.31
N LYS A 495 -40.71 8.31 -7.10
CA LYS A 495 -41.49 8.45 -8.35
C LYS A 495 -42.93 8.95 -8.09
N GLU A 496 -43.54 8.55 -6.98
CA GLU A 496 -44.86 9.01 -6.55
C GLU A 496 -44.85 10.50 -6.14
N VAL A 497 -43.74 10.98 -5.55
CA VAL A 497 -43.59 12.38 -5.10
C VAL A 497 -43.06 13.32 -6.20
N GLN A 498 -42.37 12.82 -7.23
CA GLN A 498 -41.90 13.62 -8.39
C GLN A 498 -42.91 14.64 -8.95
N PRO A 499 -44.19 14.30 -9.27
CA PRO A 499 -45.14 15.28 -9.81
C PRO A 499 -45.36 16.48 -8.87
N ARG A 500 -45.49 16.24 -7.56
CA ARG A 500 -45.63 17.32 -6.56
C ARG A 500 -44.36 18.18 -6.45
N ILE A 501 -43.18 17.60 -6.66
CA ILE A 501 -41.92 18.37 -6.76
C ILE A 501 -41.92 19.26 -8.01
N ALA A 502 -42.43 18.78 -9.14
CA ALA A 502 -42.55 19.57 -10.38
C ALA A 502 -43.56 20.73 -10.23
N GLU A 503 -44.69 20.50 -9.56
CA GLU A 503 -45.66 21.54 -9.20
C GLU A 503 -45.04 22.63 -8.31
N LEU A 504 -44.34 22.25 -7.23
CA LEU A 504 -43.59 23.18 -6.38
C LEU A 504 -42.52 23.96 -7.18
N LYS A 505 -41.83 23.29 -8.09
CA LYS A 505 -40.77 23.87 -8.92
C LYS A 505 -41.31 24.90 -9.91
N ALA A 506 -42.51 24.68 -10.46
CA ALA A 506 -43.21 25.67 -11.27
C ALA A 506 -43.69 26.86 -10.40
N LYS A 507 -44.30 26.58 -9.24
CA LYS A 507 -44.85 27.59 -8.33
C LYS A 507 -43.79 28.53 -7.72
N TYR A 508 -42.59 28.01 -7.44
CA TYR A 508 -41.50 28.75 -6.78
C TYR A 508 -40.25 28.92 -7.67
N ALA A 509 -40.40 28.90 -9.00
CA ALA A 509 -39.29 28.98 -9.95
C ALA A 509 -38.31 30.16 -9.73
N ASN A 510 -38.84 31.30 -9.23
CA ASN A 510 -38.07 32.51 -8.95
C ASN A 510 -37.54 32.61 -7.50
N ASP A 511 -37.97 31.72 -6.59
CA ASP A 511 -37.63 31.77 -5.16
C ASP A 511 -37.04 30.42 -4.71
N LYS A 512 -35.73 30.30 -4.85
CA LYS A 512 -34.98 29.07 -4.52
C LYS A 512 -35.00 28.74 -3.02
N GLN A 513 -35.21 29.72 -2.15
CA GLN A 513 -35.26 29.49 -0.69
C GLN A 513 -36.61 28.89 -0.30
N LYS A 514 -37.73 29.49 -0.74
CA LYS A 514 -39.07 28.91 -0.52
C LYS A 514 -39.24 27.57 -1.23
N PHE A 515 -38.68 27.39 -2.43
CA PHE A 515 -38.69 26.07 -3.09
C PHE A 515 -38.02 24.99 -2.23
N ALA A 516 -36.88 25.27 -1.62
CA ALA A 516 -36.19 24.32 -0.75
C ALA A 516 -36.96 24.04 0.55
N GLU A 517 -37.57 25.07 1.15
CA GLU A 517 -38.39 24.93 2.36
C GLU A 517 -39.65 24.08 2.10
N GLU A 518 -40.43 24.41 1.08
CA GLU A 518 -41.65 23.68 0.70
C GLU A 518 -41.35 22.26 0.20
N GLN A 519 -40.21 22.04 -0.46
CA GLN A 519 -39.74 20.69 -0.80
C GLN A 519 -39.48 19.85 0.46
N MET A 520 -38.89 20.42 1.51
CA MET A 520 -38.64 19.70 2.76
C MET A 520 -39.92 19.46 3.56
N LYS A 521 -40.90 20.38 3.52
CA LYS A 521 -42.25 20.14 4.05
C LYS A 521 -42.95 18.98 3.34
N LEU A 522 -42.97 18.99 2.00
CA LEU A 522 -43.51 17.90 1.18
C LEU A 522 -42.84 16.54 1.50
N PHE A 523 -41.52 16.52 1.70
CA PHE A 523 -40.80 15.31 2.10
C PHE A 523 -41.19 14.82 3.51
N ALA A 524 -41.38 15.72 4.47
CA ALA A 524 -41.86 15.37 5.81
C ALA A 524 -43.31 14.83 5.78
N GLU A 525 -44.23 15.53 5.10
CA GLU A 525 -45.64 15.15 4.94
C GLU A 525 -45.82 13.79 4.26
N THR A 526 -45.03 13.52 3.22
CA THR A 526 -45.07 12.24 2.47
C THR A 526 -44.29 11.11 3.14
N GLY A 527 -43.63 11.36 4.28
CA GLY A 527 -42.75 10.40 4.94
C GLY A 527 -41.57 9.96 4.07
N PHE A 528 -41.16 10.79 3.11
CA PHE A 528 -40.08 10.52 2.16
C PHE A 528 -38.75 11.05 2.69
N ASN A 529 -37.79 10.14 2.93
CA ASN A 529 -36.45 10.51 3.38
C ASN A 529 -35.47 10.52 2.17
N PRO A 530 -34.96 11.68 1.71
CA PRO A 530 -34.04 11.74 0.57
C PRO A 530 -32.70 11.03 0.82
N LEU A 531 -32.20 11.02 2.07
CA LEU A 531 -30.95 10.33 2.43
C LEU A 531 -31.08 8.80 2.41
N SER A 532 -32.31 8.27 2.48
CA SER A 532 -32.54 6.83 2.41
C SER A 532 -32.19 6.21 1.05
N GLY A 533 -32.05 7.03 0.00
CA GLY A 533 -31.60 6.60 -1.32
C GLY A 533 -30.10 6.34 -1.41
N CYS A 534 -29.27 7.09 -0.67
CA CYS A 534 -27.80 6.94 -0.68
C CYS A 534 -27.25 6.08 0.46
N LEU A 535 -28.02 5.86 1.55
CA LEU A 535 -27.62 5.02 2.68
C LEU A 535 -27.04 3.64 2.29
N PRO A 536 -27.58 2.89 1.29
CA PRO A 536 -27.00 1.61 0.90
C PRO A 536 -25.65 1.74 0.19
N VAL A 537 -25.38 2.86 -0.50
CA VAL A 537 -24.06 3.13 -1.08
C VAL A 537 -23.04 3.35 0.04
N LEU A 538 -23.41 4.13 1.06
CA LEU A 538 -22.56 4.36 2.23
C LEU A 538 -22.28 3.08 3.04
N MET A 539 -23.25 2.15 3.11
CA MET A 539 -23.08 0.85 3.77
C MET A 539 -22.34 -0.19 2.91
N GLN A 540 -22.52 -0.14 1.59
CA GLN A 540 -21.79 -0.99 0.63
C GLN A 540 -20.31 -0.60 0.54
N LEU A 541 -19.98 0.69 0.75
CA LEU A 541 -18.64 1.24 0.56
C LEU A 541 -17.56 0.56 1.43
N PRO A 542 -17.68 0.41 2.77
CA PRO A 542 -16.74 -0.38 3.57
C PRO A 542 -16.55 -1.82 3.08
N ILE A 543 -17.64 -2.47 2.69
CA ILE A 543 -17.63 -3.86 2.21
C ILE A 543 -16.91 -3.97 0.87
N PHE A 544 -17.13 -3.00 -0.04
CA PHE A 544 -16.45 -2.91 -1.32
C PHE A 544 -14.95 -2.63 -1.16
N ILE A 545 -14.55 -1.75 -0.24
CA ILE A 545 -13.13 -1.43 0.00
C ILE A 545 -12.41 -2.60 0.65
N GLY A 546 -13.04 -3.26 1.64
CA GLY A 546 -12.51 -4.48 2.23
C GLY A 546 -12.36 -5.60 1.19
N LEU A 547 -13.33 -5.75 0.28
CA LEU A 547 -13.20 -6.69 -0.83
C LEU A 547 -12.10 -6.30 -1.81
N TYR A 548 -12.03 -5.03 -2.22
CA TYR A 548 -10.99 -4.54 -3.13
C TYR A 548 -9.58 -4.81 -2.57
N GLN A 549 -9.35 -4.50 -1.30
CA GLN A 549 -8.05 -4.72 -0.66
C GLN A 549 -7.78 -6.21 -0.43
N ALA A 550 -8.78 -7.01 -0.05
CA ALA A 550 -8.65 -8.47 -0.01
C ALA A 550 -8.20 -9.04 -1.37
N LEU A 551 -8.85 -8.64 -2.46
CA LEU A 551 -8.51 -9.11 -3.80
C LEU A 551 -7.15 -8.58 -4.30
N SER A 552 -6.67 -7.43 -3.80
CA SER A 552 -5.37 -6.87 -4.22
C SER A 552 -4.19 -7.35 -3.38
N THR A 553 -4.39 -7.76 -2.12
CA THR A 553 -3.32 -8.30 -1.26
C THR A 553 -3.23 -9.83 -1.31
N SER A 554 -4.29 -10.54 -1.73
CA SER A 554 -4.28 -12.00 -1.81
C SER A 554 -3.28 -12.52 -2.84
N VAL A 555 -2.23 -13.18 -2.34
CA VAL A 555 -1.28 -13.95 -3.15
C VAL A 555 -1.95 -15.13 -3.88
N ASP A 556 -3.09 -15.64 -3.39
CA ASP A 556 -3.77 -16.78 -4.00
C ASP A 556 -4.37 -16.45 -5.38
N LEU A 557 -4.69 -15.18 -5.63
CA LEU A 557 -5.25 -14.73 -6.91
C LEU A 557 -4.16 -14.49 -7.97
N ARG A 558 -2.90 -14.35 -7.55
CA ARG A 558 -1.74 -14.24 -8.43
C ARG A 558 -1.53 -15.57 -9.16
N ARG A 559 -1.70 -15.55 -10.48
CA ARG A 559 -1.70 -16.74 -11.36
C ARG A 559 -2.87 -17.72 -11.14
N ALA A 560 -3.96 -17.29 -10.49
CA ALA A 560 -5.19 -18.09 -10.44
C ALA A 560 -5.93 -18.03 -11.79
N PRO A 561 -6.12 -19.17 -12.49
CA PRO A 561 -6.78 -19.20 -13.78
C PRO A 561 -8.31 -19.26 -13.65
N PHE A 562 -9.04 -18.60 -14.56
CA PHE A 562 -10.48 -18.76 -14.72
C PHE A 562 -10.90 -18.37 -16.15
N LEU A 563 -11.83 -19.12 -16.75
CA LEU A 563 -12.28 -18.95 -18.15
C LEU A 563 -11.12 -18.86 -19.16
N TRP A 564 -10.78 -17.66 -19.65
CA TRP A 564 -9.71 -17.41 -20.64
C TRP A 564 -8.49 -16.67 -20.05
N PHE A 565 -8.49 -16.38 -18.75
CA PHE A 565 -7.46 -15.56 -18.10
C PHE A 565 -6.63 -16.37 -17.11
N ASP A 566 -5.30 -16.28 -17.23
CA ASP A 566 -4.31 -17.01 -16.43
C ASP A 566 -4.08 -16.41 -15.02
N ASN A 567 -4.58 -15.21 -14.74
CA ASN A 567 -4.22 -14.46 -13.53
C ASN A 567 -5.33 -13.47 -13.10
N LEU A 568 -6.16 -13.88 -12.15
CA LEU A 568 -7.20 -13.03 -11.55
C LEU A 568 -6.69 -11.71 -10.93
N ALA A 569 -5.42 -11.65 -10.53
CA ALA A 569 -4.81 -10.49 -9.89
C ALA A 569 -4.08 -9.52 -10.85
N ALA A 570 -4.11 -9.78 -12.16
CA ALA A 570 -3.70 -8.86 -13.21
C ALA A 570 -4.92 -8.37 -14.02
N PRO A 571 -4.81 -7.32 -14.85
CA PRO A 571 -5.85 -6.97 -15.81
C PRO A 571 -6.17 -8.14 -16.76
N ASP A 572 -7.38 -8.12 -17.35
CA ASP A 572 -7.73 -9.02 -18.45
C ASP A 572 -6.83 -8.79 -19.67
N ALA A 573 -6.61 -9.82 -20.48
CA ALA A 573 -5.61 -9.81 -21.56
C ALA A 573 -6.00 -10.78 -22.68
N LEU A 574 -7.22 -10.64 -23.23
CA LEU A 574 -7.82 -11.61 -24.15
C LEU A 574 -7.09 -11.73 -25.49
N VAL A 575 -6.58 -10.62 -26.04
CA VAL A 575 -5.84 -10.61 -27.32
C VAL A 575 -4.67 -9.64 -27.24
N GLN A 576 -3.48 -10.04 -27.70
CA GLN A 576 -2.35 -9.11 -27.85
C GLN A 576 -2.56 -8.24 -29.10
N LEU A 577 -2.44 -6.93 -28.95
CA LEU A 577 -2.53 -5.97 -30.05
C LEU A 577 -1.18 -5.91 -30.81
N PRO A 578 -1.19 -5.76 -32.15
CA PRO A 578 0.03 -5.72 -32.95
C PRO A 578 0.85 -4.43 -32.76
N VAL A 579 0.25 -3.39 -32.16
CA VAL A 579 0.87 -2.10 -31.86
C VAL A 579 0.35 -1.62 -30.51
N ALA A 580 1.22 -0.98 -29.71
CA ALA A 580 0.83 -0.32 -28.47
C ALA A 580 -0.14 0.85 -28.76
N VAL A 581 -1.39 0.72 -28.34
CA VAL A 581 -2.39 1.79 -28.50
C VAL A 581 -2.33 2.72 -27.28
N PRO A 582 -2.24 4.06 -27.44
CA PRO A 582 -2.26 4.99 -26.31
C PRO A 582 -3.45 4.72 -25.37
N PHE A 583 -3.17 4.74 -24.06
CA PHE A 583 -4.08 4.39 -22.96
C PHE A 583 -4.60 2.94 -22.89
N LEU A 584 -4.79 2.22 -24.00
CA LEU A 584 -5.20 0.79 -23.96
C LEU A 584 -4.00 -0.16 -23.78
N GLY A 585 -2.79 0.28 -24.18
CA GLY A 585 -1.57 -0.53 -24.08
C GLY A 585 -1.48 -1.60 -25.17
N ASN A 586 -0.91 -2.76 -24.81
CA ASN A 586 -0.59 -3.85 -25.73
C ASN A 586 -1.64 -4.96 -25.78
N TRP A 587 -2.74 -4.84 -25.03
CA TRP A 587 -3.73 -5.91 -24.83
C TRP A 587 -5.16 -5.41 -25.00
N PHE A 588 -6.03 -6.30 -25.49
CA PHE A 588 -7.46 -6.10 -25.56
C PHE A 588 -8.15 -6.72 -24.33
N ASN A 589 -8.79 -5.88 -23.52
CA ASN A 589 -9.33 -6.25 -22.21
C ASN A 589 -10.86 -6.27 -22.31
N LEU A 590 -11.46 -7.47 -22.35
CA LEU A 590 -12.89 -7.67 -22.55
C LEU A 590 -13.69 -7.52 -21.25
N LEU A 591 -13.19 -7.99 -20.12
CA LEU A 591 -13.90 -7.91 -18.83
C LEU A 591 -14.29 -6.47 -18.45
N PRO A 592 -13.41 -5.44 -18.56
CA PRO A 592 -13.81 -4.05 -18.32
C PRO A 592 -14.94 -3.55 -19.23
N ILE A 593 -14.95 -3.99 -20.50
CA ILE A 593 -16.00 -3.64 -21.48
C ILE A 593 -17.34 -4.27 -21.05
N ILE A 594 -17.34 -5.54 -20.64
CA ILE A 594 -18.53 -6.23 -20.11
C ILE A 594 -19.01 -5.54 -18.83
N THR A 595 -18.12 -5.25 -17.87
CA THR A 595 -18.45 -4.52 -16.63
C THR A 595 -19.10 -3.17 -16.94
N THR A 596 -18.52 -2.39 -17.84
CA THR A 596 -19.04 -1.06 -18.24
C THR A 596 -20.40 -1.17 -18.92
N SER A 597 -20.57 -2.14 -19.83
CA SER A 597 -21.87 -2.40 -20.47
C SER A 597 -22.95 -2.78 -19.46
N LEU A 598 -22.62 -3.61 -18.47
CA LEU A 598 -23.53 -3.96 -17.38
C LEU A 598 -23.91 -2.73 -16.54
N PHE A 599 -22.96 -1.87 -16.18
CA PHE A 599 -23.26 -0.62 -15.47
C PHE A 599 -24.20 0.30 -16.27
N LEU A 600 -23.99 0.44 -17.59
CA LEU A 600 -24.88 1.22 -18.46
C LEU A 600 -26.30 0.62 -18.54
N VAL A 601 -26.43 -0.70 -18.61
CA VAL A 601 -27.74 -1.39 -18.55
C VAL A 601 -28.41 -1.20 -17.19
N GLN A 602 -27.66 -1.32 -16.09
CA GLN A 602 -28.18 -1.06 -14.75
C GLN A 602 -28.64 0.38 -14.56
N GLN A 603 -27.82 1.35 -14.98
CA GLN A 603 -28.14 2.77 -14.93
C GLN A 603 -29.47 3.04 -15.66
N LYS A 604 -29.63 2.50 -16.87
CA LYS A 604 -30.86 2.58 -17.66
C LYS A 604 -32.06 1.88 -17.02
N MET A 605 -31.85 0.80 -16.26
CA MET A 605 -32.93 0.03 -15.62
C MET A 605 -33.32 0.57 -14.24
N PHE A 606 -32.44 1.27 -13.53
CA PHE A 606 -32.67 1.76 -12.17
C PHE A 606 -33.06 3.25 -12.11
N MET A 607 -32.58 4.08 -13.04
CA MET A 607 -32.95 5.50 -13.09
C MET A 607 -34.41 5.70 -13.55
N PRO A 608 -35.12 6.72 -13.03
CA PRO A 608 -36.41 7.13 -13.61
C PRO A 608 -36.22 7.70 -15.02
N PRO A 609 -37.23 7.61 -15.90
CA PRO A 609 -37.22 8.32 -17.18
C PRO A 609 -37.15 9.84 -16.94
N PRO A 610 -36.35 10.61 -17.70
CA PRO A 610 -36.28 12.07 -17.55
C PRO A 610 -37.59 12.76 -17.88
N THR A 611 -38.11 13.58 -16.95
CA THR A 611 -39.28 14.46 -17.15
C THR A 611 -38.86 15.87 -17.56
N ASP A 612 -37.80 16.38 -16.92
CA ASP A 612 -37.30 17.75 -17.07
C ASP A 612 -35.98 17.76 -17.85
N GLU A 613 -35.66 18.88 -18.51
CA GLU A 613 -34.30 19.11 -19.04
C GLU A 613 -33.23 18.87 -17.96
N GLN A 614 -33.43 19.35 -16.73
CA GLN A 614 -32.48 19.14 -15.64
C GLN A 614 -32.24 17.65 -15.32
N THR A 615 -33.28 16.81 -15.39
CA THR A 615 -33.15 15.36 -15.20
C THR A 615 -32.50 14.68 -16.41
N ARG A 616 -32.77 15.19 -17.63
CA ARG A 616 -32.12 14.77 -18.87
C ARG A 616 -30.62 15.10 -18.85
N MET A 617 -30.25 16.26 -18.30
CA MET A 617 -28.86 16.64 -18.05
C MET A 617 -28.17 15.73 -17.04
N GLN A 618 -28.82 15.42 -15.92
CA GLN A 618 -28.28 14.47 -14.94
C GLN A 618 -28.07 13.07 -15.56
N ALA A 619 -29.03 12.56 -16.32
CA ALA A 619 -28.91 11.27 -16.99
C ALA A 619 -27.73 11.23 -18.00
N LYS A 620 -27.55 12.30 -18.80
CA LYS A 620 -26.39 12.47 -19.70
C LYS A 620 -25.07 12.50 -18.92
N VAL A 621 -25.00 13.24 -17.81
CA VAL A 621 -23.79 13.35 -16.98
C VAL A 621 -23.43 11.99 -16.36
N PHE A 622 -24.40 11.26 -15.80
CA PHE A 622 -24.17 9.91 -15.29
C PHE A 622 -23.73 8.93 -16.38
N PHE A 623 -24.28 9.01 -17.60
CA PHE A 623 -23.87 8.16 -18.72
C PHE A 623 -22.39 8.38 -19.09
N TRP A 624 -21.96 9.64 -19.23
CA TRP A 624 -20.56 9.98 -19.50
C TRP A 624 -19.63 9.62 -18.33
N MET A 625 -20.07 9.79 -17.08
CA MET A 625 -19.35 9.35 -15.89
C MET A 625 -19.14 7.82 -15.89
N THR A 626 -20.15 7.03 -16.26
CA THR A 626 -20.05 5.57 -16.36
C THR A 626 -19.10 5.14 -17.49
N LEU A 627 -19.10 5.82 -18.65
CA LEU A 627 -18.13 5.55 -19.72
C LEU A 627 -16.68 5.89 -19.32
N MET A 628 -16.46 7.04 -18.68
CA MET A 628 -15.15 7.44 -18.16
C MET A 628 -14.65 6.47 -17.08
N MET A 629 -15.53 6.04 -16.18
CA MET A 629 -15.25 5.01 -15.19
C MET A 629 -14.84 3.69 -15.86
N GLY A 630 -15.53 3.30 -16.93
CA GLY A 630 -15.21 2.11 -17.73
C GLY A 630 -13.83 2.15 -18.40
N PHE A 631 -13.45 3.31 -18.97
CA PHE A 631 -12.12 3.55 -19.52
C PHE A 631 -11.03 3.48 -18.43
N MET A 632 -11.29 4.03 -17.25
CA MET A 632 -10.38 3.94 -16.10
C MET A 632 -10.32 2.52 -15.51
N PHE A 633 -11.38 1.73 -15.63
CA PHE A 633 -11.43 0.32 -15.25
C PHE A 633 -10.70 -0.61 -16.24
N TYR A 634 -10.16 -0.11 -17.34
CA TYR A 634 -9.46 -0.95 -18.33
C TYR A 634 -8.22 -1.67 -17.74
N HIS A 635 -7.54 -1.03 -16.79
CA HIS A 635 -6.33 -1.54 -16.11
C HIS A 635 -6.61 -2.10 -14.69
N VAL A 636 -7.86 -2.44 -14.40
CA VAL A 636 -8.27 -3.04 -13.11
C VAL A 636 -8.10 -4.57 -13.13
N PRO A 637 -7.67 -5.22 -12.03
CA PRO A 637 -7.55 -6.67 -11.97
C PRO A 637 -8.82 -7.42 -12.34
N ALA A 638 -8.67 -8.50 -13.11
CA ALA A 638 -9.76 -9.31 -13.65
C ALA A 638 -10.72 -9.83 -12.57
N GLY A 639 -10.22 -10.19 -11.38
CA GLY A 639 -11.03 -10.60 -10.24
C GLY A 639 -11.99 -9.52 -9.74
N LEU A 640 -11.63 -8.24 -9.81
CA LEU A 640 -12.53 -7.15 -9.46
C LEU A 640 -13.59 -6.93 -10.54
N CYS A 641 -13.25 -7.13 -11.82
CA CYS A 641 -14.24 -7.17 -12.90
C CYS A 641 -15.23 -8.33 -12.74
N VAL A 642 -14.77 -9.53 -12.36
CA VAL A 642 -15.63 -10.69 -12.04
C VAL A 642 -16.58 -10.36 -10.88
N TYR A 643 -16.08 -9.74 -9.79
CA TYR A 643 -16.93 -9.21 -8.73
C TYR A 643 -17.98 -8.25 -9.28
N PHE A 644 -17.60 -7.23 -10.05
CA PHE A 644 -18.55 -6.25 -10.57
C PHE A 644 -19.58 -6.86 -11.52
N ILE A 645 -19.20 -7.85 -12.33
CA ILE A 645 -20.11 -8.58 -13.22
C ILE A 645 -21.15 -9.35 -12.39
N ALA A 646 -20.73 -10.16 -11.42
CA ALA A 646 -21.63 -10.91 -10.54
C ALA A 646 -22.53 -9.99 -9.70
N SER A 647 -21.95 -8.93 -9.13
CA SER A 647 -22.62 -7.88 -8.36
C SER A 647 -23.68 -7.16 -9.20
N SER A 648 -23.39 -6.98 -10.50
CA SER A 648 -24.31 -6.35 -11.44
C SER A 648 -25.46 -7.24 -11.86
N VAL A 649 -25.17 -8.50 -12.22
CA VAL A 649 -26.16 -9.52 -12.56
C VAL A 649 -27.10 -9.77 -11.37
N TRP A 650 -26.56 -9.92 -10.16
CA TRP A 650 -27.36 -10.03 -8.93
C TRP A 650 -28.31 -8.84 -8.78
N SER A 651 -27.80 -7.61 -8.81
CA SER A 651 -28.63 -6.40 -8.61
C SER A 651 -29.77 -6.31 -9.64
N MET A 652 -29.55 -6.77 -10.87
CA MET A 652 -30.59 -6.79 -11.91
C MET A 652 -31.64 -7.88 -11.65
N GLY A 653 -31.24 -9.06 -11.17
CA GLY A 653 -32.16 -10.12 -10.73
C GLY A 653 -32.97 -9.70 -9.50
N GLU A 654 -32.31 -9.18 -8.49
CA GLU A 654 -32.87 -8.59 -7.27
C GLU A 654 -33.90 -7.51 -7.60
N ARG A 655 -33.59 -6.58 -8.51
CA ARG A 655 -34.55 -5.56 -8.97
C ARG A 655 -35.80 -6.18 -9.61
N LYS A 656 -35.63 -7.14 -10.52
CA LYS A 656 -36.76 -7.82 -11.19
C LYS A 656 -37.60 -8.65 -10.22
N LEU A 657 -37.00 -9.21 -9.17
CA LEU A 657 -37.70 -9.90 -8.08
C LEU A 657 -38.50 -8.91 -7.23
N LEU A 658 -37.87 -7.80 -6.80
CA LEU A 658 -38.51 -6.77 -5.98
C LEU A 658 -39.63 -6.03 -6.72
N ASP A 659 -39.56 -5.91 -8.05
CA ASP A 659 -40.66 -5.36 -8.86
C ASP A 659 -41.82 -6.36 -9.06
N ARG A 660 -41.63 -7.66 -8.83
CA ARG A 660 -42.71 -8.68 -8.77
C ARG A 660 -43.31 -8.85 -7.37
N VAL A 661 -42.55 -8.58 -6.31
CA VAL A 661 -42.91 -8.88 -4.90
C VAL A 661 -43.34 -7.64 -4.11
N ALA A 662 -43.21 -6.43 -4.68
CA ALA A 662 -43.72 -5.22 -4.05
C ALA A 662 -45.27 -5.21 -4.06
N PRO A 663 -45.94 -5.06 -2.89
CA PRO A 663 -47.38 -4.82 -2.86
C PRO A 663 -47.72 -3.48 -3.54
N PRO A 664 -48.97 -3.27 -3.97
CA PRO A 664 -49.41 -1.97 -4.45
C PRO A 664 -49.18 -0.90 -3.36
N PRO A 665 -48.89 0.36 -3.73
CA PRO A 665 -48.77 1.43 -2.75
C PRO A 665 -50.07 1.57 -1.96
N PRO A 666 -50.02 1.97 -0.67
CA PRO A 666 -51.23 2.36 0.05
C PRO A 666 -51.93 3.47 -0.74
N PRO A 667 -53.27 3.46 -0.84
CA PRO A 667 -53.99 4.41 -1.67
C PRO A 667 -53.64 5.84 -1.26
N SER A 668 -53.21 6.65 -2.23
CA SER A 668 -53.04 8.07 -2.01
C SER A 668 -54.40 8.66 -1.65
N THR A 669 -54.43 9.48 -0.60
CA THR A 669 -55.57 10.36 -0.31
C THR A 669 -55.62 11.49 -1.33
N SER A 670 -56.09 11.15 -2.54
CA SER A 670 -56.73 12.12 -3.40
C SER A 670 -57.94 12.72 -2.68
N ASN A 671 -58.27 13.97 -3.02
CA ASN A 671 -59.39 14.73 -2.46
C ASN A 671 -59.23 15.20 -0.99
N THR A 672 -58.05 15.75 -0.64
CA THR A 672 -58.00 16.88 0.30
C THR A 672 -57.66 18.15 -0.46
N THR A 673 -58.67 18.97 -0.75
CA THR A 673 -58.48 20.35 -1.23
C THR A 673 -57.66 21.15 -0.22
N LEU A 674 -56.75 22.02 -0.67
CA LEU A 674 -55.92 22.86 0.20
C LEU A 674 -56.76 23.91 0.97
N ILE A 675 -57.39 23.48 2.05
CA ILE A 675 -57.89 24.36 3.12
C ILE A 675 -56.74 24.56 4.09
N ILE A 676 -56.15 25.76 4.08
CA ILE A 676 -55.14 26.18 5.05
C ILE A 676 -55.87 26.54 6.35
N PRO A 677 -55.67 25.83 7.48
CA PRO A 677 -56.19 26.27 8.77
C PRO A 677 -55.36 27.46 9.29
N PRO A 678 -55.96 28.44 9.99
CA PRO A 678 -55.21 29.49 10.66
C PRO A 678 -54.40 28.93 11.85
N ASN A 679 -53.33 29.63 12.22
CA ASN A 679 -52.41 29.23 13.31
C ASN A 679 -53.12 28.97 14.65
N GLY A 680 -52.81 27.83 15.27
CA GLY A 680 -53.14 27.50 16.66
C GLY A 680 -52.40 26.23 17.10
N GLY A 681 -51.59 26.31 18.17
CA GLY A 681 -50.80 25.18 18.70
C GLY A 681 -51.55 24.37 19.77
N PRO A 682 -50.87 23.63 20.67
CA PRO A 682 -49.41 23.48 20.84
C PRO A 682 -48.88 22.08 20.52
N ASP A 683 -47.55 21.94 20.52
CA ASP A 683 -46.85 20.69 20.19
C ASP A 683 -47.11 19.51 21.13
N LYS A 684 -47.12 18.29 20.56
CA LYS A 684 -46.85 17.04 21.28
C LYS A 684 -45.48 16.49 20.84
N PRO A 685 -44.51 16.30 21.76
CA PRO A 685 -43.14 15.96 21.38
C PRO A 685 -43.03 14.53 20.82
N ALA A 686 -42.58 14.41 19.57
CA ALA A 686 -42.23 13.13 18.96
C ALA A 686 -40.95 12.56 19.60
N ASN A 687 -41.11 11.51 20.41
CA ASN A 687 -40.04 10.92 21.24
C ASN A 687 -39.13 9.98 20.42
N ASN A 688 -38.44 10.54 19.42
CA ASN A 688 -37.59 9.84 18.45
C ASN A 688 -36.10 9.92 18.79
N PHE A 689 -35.33 8.93 18.32
CA PHE A 689 -33.86 8.86 18.52
C PHE A 689 -33.11 10.16 18.15
N TRP A 690 -33.54 10.83 17.07
CA TRP A 690 -32.91 12.05 16.58
C TRP A 690 -33.11 13.27 17.47
N SER A 691 -34.24 13.40 18.20
CA SER A 691 -34.38 14.49 19.18
C SER A 691 -33.49 14.23 20.40
N ARG A 692 -33.38 12.98 20.88
CA ARG A 692 -32.41 12.63 21.93
C ARG A 692 -30.95 12.93 21.53
N MET A 693 -30.59 12.71 20.27
CA MET A 693 -29.25 13.01 19.79
C MET A 693 -29.03 14.52 19.57
N LYS A 694 -30.05 15.27 19.14
CA LYS A 694 -30.01 16.74 19.07
C LYS A 694 -29.85 17.36 20.46
N ASN A 695 -30.69 16.96 21.42
CA ASN A 695 -30.59 17.43 22.81
C ASN A 695 -29.21 17.12 23.41
N LYS A 696 -28.64 15.93 23.17
CA LYS A 696 -27.26 15.62 23.60
C LYS A 696 -26.18 16.50 22.95
N LEU A 697 -26.36 16.92 21.70
CA LEU A 697 -25.43 17.84 21.04
C LEU A 697 -25.57 19.27 21.60
N GLU A 698 -26.78 19.65 22.03
CA GLU A 698 -27.05 20.93 22.71
C GLU A 698 -26.48 20.93 24.15
N GLU A 699 -26.69 19.85 24.92
CA GLU A 699 -26.04 19.62 26.23
C GLU A 699 -24.50 19.67 26.14
N MET A 700 -23.90 19.06 25.11
CA MET A 700 -22.45 19.11 24.88
C MET A 700 -21.94 20.47 24.39
N GLY A 701 -22.82 21.32 23.84
CA GLY A 701 -22.51 22.70 23.50
C GLY A 701 -22.49 23.60 24.74
N GLU A 702 -23.55 23.54 25.56
CA GLU A 702 -23.66 24.36 26.78
C GLU A 702 -22.55 24.05 27.81
N MET A 703 -22.03 22.81 27.83
CA MET A 703 -20.86 22.45 28.65
C MET A 703 -19.54 23.14 28.24
N GLN A 704 -19.47 23.81 27.07
CA GLN A 704 -18.26 24.56 26.66
C GLN A 704 -18.25 26.02 27.11
N ASP A 705 -19.41 26.66 27.32
CA ASP A 705 -19.49 28.07 27.71
C ASP A 705 -19.24 28.33 29.22
N VAL A 706 -19.23 27.28 30.06
CA VAL A 706 -18.99 27.39 31.51
C VAL A 706 -17.50 27.47 31.88
N ASN A 707 -16.73 28.33 31.18
CA ASN A 707 -15.39 28.81 31.56
C ASN A 707 -15.08 30.13 30.82
N GLY A 708 -15.75 31.21 31.21
CA GLY A 708 -15.85 32.44 30.39
C GLY A 708 -14.60 33.33 30.33
N VAL A 709 -14.43 34.00 29.18
CA VAL A 709 -13.63 35.21 28.97
C VAL A 709 -14.46 36.17 28.09
N PRO A 710 -14.63 37.46 28.44
CA PRO A 710 -15.52 38.36 27.71
C PRO A 710 -14.85 38.97 26.47
N VAL A 711 -15.57 38.98 25.34
CA VAL A 711 -15.20 39.75 24.13
C VAL A 711 -16.05 41.01 24.07
N SER A 712 -15.42 42.19 24.24
CA SER A 712 -16.09 43.48 24.18
C SER A 712 -16.06 44.07 22.75
N GLY A 713 -17.24 44.45 22.23
CA GLY A 713 -17.40 44.93 20.85
C GLY A 713 -18.31 46.16 20.74
N GLN A 714 -18.02 47.23 21.49
CA GLN A 714 -18.83 48.45 21.43
C GLN A 714 -18.51 49.32 20.21
N LYS A 715 -19.57 49.74 19.50
CA LYS A 715 -19.51 50.80 18.48
C LYS A 715 -19.12 52.15 19.12
N ARG A 716 -18.20 52.89 18.50
CA ARG A 716 -18.25 54.36 18.54
C ARG A 716 -17.58 55.01 17.33
N GLN A 717 -18.25 56.04 16.80
CA GLN A 717 -17.67 56.99 15.85
C GLN A 717 -16.89 58.06 16.64
N ARG A 718 -15.76 58.51 16.10
CA ARG A 718 -15.52 59.88 15.58
C ARG A 718 -14.04 60.06 15.26
N GLY A 719 -13.70 61.11 14.51
CA GLY A 719 -12.36 61.30 13.97
C GLY A 719 -11.53 62.39 14.66
N LYS A 720 -10.29 62.48 14.17
CA LYS A 720 -9.27 63.56 14.28
C LYS A 720 -8.41 63.71 15.54
N ASP A 721 -7.14 63.94 15.21
CA ASP A 721 -6.08 64.74 15.85
C ASP A 721 -5.39 64.29 17.17
N LYS A 722 -4.16 63.77 16.96
CA LYS A 722 -2.88 64.26 17.55
C LYS A 722 -2.78 64.48 19.08
N ARG A 723 -2.02 63.61 19.78
CA ARG A 723 -0.60 63.87 20.20
C ARG A 723 -0.02 62.75 21.10
N LYS A 724 1.32 62.78 21.19
CA LYS A 724 2.25 62.40 22.27
C LYS A 724 1.63 62.09 23.66
N SER A 725 2.18 61.18 24.49
CA SER A 725 3.43 60.38 24.40
C SER A 725 3.48 59.26 25.47
N ARG A 726 4.46 58.35 25.32
CA ARG A 726 5.04 57.47 26.36
C ARG A 726 5.45 58.23 27.64
N PRO A 727 5.66 57.57 28.81
CA PRO A 727 6.34 56.29 29.03
C PRO A 727 5.74 55.02 28.38
#